data_AF-A0A1H4MH15-F1
#
_entry.id   AF-A0A1H4MH15-F1
#
_cell.length_a   1.000
_cell.length_b   1.000
_cell.length_c   1.000
_cell.angle_alpha   90.00
_cell.angle_beta   90.00
_cell.angle_gamma   90.00
#
_symmetry.space_group_name_H-M   'P 1'
#
loop_
_entity.id
_entity.type
_entity.pdbx_description
1 polymer ?
#
loop_
_entity_poly.entity_id
_entity_poly.type
_entity_poly.pdbx_seq_one_letter_code
_entity_poly.pdbx_strand_id
1 'polypeptide(L)'
;MIQLGIQIGHLHPLFVHLPIGIIMLAFILEVYGRLKSKESFTEVVEFTLLVAGITAIFSLGTGWLLGEESGYDEDSLFLHRLMAVAFTVTTVLLYLVKRSKMGWVRKTYIPTFLLVLALISLTGHFGGNMTHGEDYLFVDEKEAIVITNIEEAQVYAQVIQPIFDAKCVSCHNESKAKGGLLMGSPNDIIKGGDTGSLLDTISGQEKSLFLERVHLPLDHDEHMPPKGKVQLTDNEKALLEWWMENNNCFECKVNELTREGNIAGILTSLEQDTSVIAVLTKEAMEVPQEWLQHVRRAGISVQTLSGENHLLSVNMASMDSITDDTLEVLEEYASNIVELDLGFSNFNDDLMSELKPFKNLLKLKLQHTKVTDAIGKYLSDLELLESLNLYGTAVTDKIVLDLKENKKLRNIYLWKTDVTEDGLAQLQQNLPGVTIQQIGADVFKATVLDPPTIISDRSFFSDSLTIAIESLFDGTEIYYTLDGSEPTESSLKYDGEITLETTANVKAIAAKKEWEPSNITERTFIKNNIAYADVDLLTVPNEKYQGKKGKTLMDQKRGSTNFVDGNWLGFEGKHLNAVVELKEQNAISKVSIGALSAPASWIFYPTSFVVSVSNDGTNFKEVGRKDMGEEKPNAEVKLTFFDLDIPATQAKYVKLSIKSPLKNPDWHTDPGGKSWIFIDEVVLN
;
A
#
# COMPACT_ATOMS: atom_id res chain seq x y z
N MET A 1 -45.19 -57.41 8.32
CA MET A 1 -46.29 -56.47 8.59
C MET A 1 -45.79 -55.13 9.15
N ILE A 2 -44.87 -55.13 10.12
CA ILE A 2 -44.30 -53.88 10.70
C ILE A 2 -43.66 -52.97 9.64
N GLN A 3 -42.82 -53.53 8.75
CA GLN A 3 -42.14 -52.76 7.70
C GLN A 3 -43.08 -52.14 6.65
N LEU A 4 -44.19 -52.83 6.34
CA LEU A 4 -45.23 -52.30 5.45
C LEU A 4 -46.02 -51.17 6.15
N GLY A 5 -46.25 -51.28 7.45
CA GLY A 5 -46.88 -50.22 8.26
C GLY A 5 -46.05 -48.94 8.28
N ILE A 6 -44.73 -49.05 8.44
CA ILE A 6 -43.79 -47.92 8.41
C ILE A 6 -43.79 -47.23 7.03
N GLN A 7 -43.73 -48.02 5.95
CA GLN A 7 -43.80 -47.48 4.57
C GLN A 7 -45.13 -46.75 4.28
N ILE A 8 -46.24 -47.23 4.82
CA ILE A 8 -47.54 -46.52 4.73
C ILE A 8 -47.52 -45.24 5.59
N GLY A 9 -46.84 -45.27 6.74
CA GLY A 9 -46.62 -44.09 7.59
C GLY A 9 -45.88 -42.96 6.86
N HIS A 10 -44.92 -43.28 5.98
CA HIS A 10 -44.21 -42.28 5.14
C HIS A 10 -45.13 -41.50 4.19
N LEU A 11 -46.36 -41.97 3.95
CA LEU A 11 -47.36 -41.21 3.19
C LEU A 11 -48.06 -40.13 4.03
N HIS A 12 -47.81 -40.03 5.33
CA HIS A 12 -48.45 -39.05 6.19
C HIS A 12 -48.31 -37.59 5.70
N PRO A 13 -47.12 -37.11 5.26
CA PRO A 13 -46.98 -35.78 4.67
C PRO A 13 -47.85 -35.56 3.43
N LEU A 14 -48.13 -36.61 2.65
CA LEU A 14 -49.04 -36.51 1.50
C LEU A 14 -50.49 -36.29 1.96
N PHE A 15 -50.94 -37.03 2.97
CA PHE A 15 -52.33 -36.99 3.42
C PHE A 15 -52.66 -35.82 4.33
N VAL A 16 -51.69 -35.24 5.05
CA VAL A 16 -51.92 -34.13 5.98
C VAL A 16 -52.30 -32.82 5.29
N HIS A 17 -51.77 -32.56 4.09
CA HIS A 17 -52.07 -31.34 3.34
C HIS A 17 -53.50 -31.30 2.78
N LEU A 18 -54.10 -32.46 2.52
CA LEU A 18 -55.46 -32.57 1.96
C LEU A 18 -56.55 -31.98 2.88
N PRO A 19 -56.75 -32.45 4.13
CA PRO A 19 -57.81 -31.93 4.99
C PRO A 19 -57.61 -30.45 5.29
N ILE A 20 -56.37 -29.99 5.47
CA ILE A 20 -56.04 -28.58 5.73
C ILE A 20 -56.49 -27.69 4.55
N GLY A 21 -56.03 -27.99 3.34
CA GLY A 21 -56.37 -27.21 2.15
C GLY A 21 -57.87 -27.22 1.86
N ILE A 22 -58.52 -28.37 2.01
CA ILE A 22 -59.96 -28.54 1.78
C ILE A 22 -60.78 -27.75 2.81
N ILE A 23 -60.39 -27.72 4.09
CA ILE A 23 -61.08 -26.93 5.11
C ILE A 23 -60.89 -25.42 4.89
N MET A 24 -59.69 -24.99 4.51
CA MET A 24 -59.43 -23.59 4.17
C MET A 24 -60.29 -23.14 2.97
N LEU A 25 -60.38 -23.98 1.94
CA LEU A 25 -61.27 -23.74 0.81
C LEU A 25 -62.75 -23.70 1.24
N ALA A 26 -63.19 -24.64 2.08
CA ALA A 26 -64.55 -24.65 2.60
C ALA A 26 -64.88 -23.36 3.36
N PHE A 27 -63.92 -22.82 4.11
CA PHE A 27 -64.08 -21.56 4.85
C PHE A 27 -64.24 -20.38 3.91
N ILE A 28 -63.36 -20.27 2.89
CA ILE A 28 -63.43 -19.21 1.87
C ILE A 28 -64.78 -19.26 1.13
N LEU A 29 -65.23 -20.45 0.73
CA LEU A 29 -66.51 -20.64 0.06
C LEU A 29 -67.71 -20.30 0.96
N GLU A 30 -67.63 -20.62 2.26
CA GLU A 30 -68.67 -20.28 3.24
C GLU A 30 -68.76 -18.75 3.45
N VAL A 31 -67.62 -18.07 3.58
CA VAL A 31 -67.58 -16.61 3.72
C VAL A 31 -68.09 -15.93 2.45
N TYR A 32 -67.60 -16.36 1.28
CA TYR A 32 -68.03 -15.82 -0.01
C TYR A 32 -69.51 -16.04 -0.29
N GLY A 33 -70.02 -17.25 -0.01
CA GLY A 33 -71.42 -17.61 -0.16
C GLY A 33 -72.34 -16.74 0.71
N ARG A 34 -71.93 -16.44 1.95
CA ARG A 34 -72.65 -15.53 2.85
C ARG A 34 -72.65 -14.09 2.35
N LEU A 35 -71.50 -13.57 1.91
CA LEU A 35 -71.34 -12.20 1.42
C LEU A 35 -72.13 -11.92 0.12
N LYS A 36 -72.24 -12.92 -0.76
CA LYS A 36 -72.98 -12.81 -2.02
C LYS A 36 -74.41 -13.34 -1.95
N SER A 37 -74.86 -13.81 -0.79
CA SER A 37 -76.19 -14.39 -0.55
C SER A 37 -76.58 -15.46 -1.58
N LYS A 38 -75.61 -16.26 -2.04
CA LYS A 38 -75.82 -17.29 -3.05
C LYS A 38 -75.98 -18.67 -2.39
N GLU A 39 -77.18 -19.22 -2.42
CA GLU A 39 -77.48 -20.54 -1.82
C GLU A 39 -76.74 -21.70 -2.49
N SER A 40 -76.35 -21.54 -3.77
CA SER A 40 -75.63 -22.54 -4.56
C SER A 40 -74.30 -23.00 -3.96
N PHE A 41 -73.70 -22.20 -3.06
CA PHE A 41 -72.44 -22.57 -2.40
C PHE A 41 -72.64 -23.49 -1.20
N THR A 42 -73.88 -23.65 -0.70
CA THR A 42 -74.15 -24.46 0.49
C THR A 42 -73.88 -25.94 0.25
N GLU A 43 -74.35 -26.48 -0.88
CA GLU A 43 -74.12 -27.88 -1.28
C GLU A 43 -72.65 -28.16 -1.54
N VAL A 44 -71.94 -27.19 -2.15
CA VAL A 44 -70.50 -27.28 -2.40
C VAL A 44 -69.74 -27.35 -1.09
N VAL A 45 -70.02 -26.45 -0.13
CA VAL A 45 -69.38 -26.45 1.19
C VAL A 45 -69.65 -27.76 1.94
N GLU A 46 -70.87 -28.29 1.88
CA GLU A 46 -71.20 -29.59 2.49
C GLU A 46 -70.36 -30.74 1.92
N PHE A 47 -70.24 -30.81 0.60
CA PHE A 47 -69.39 -31.81 -0.06
C PHE A 47 -67.92 -31.63 0.32
N THR A 48 -67.42 -30.39 0.30
CA THR A 48 -66.03 -30.07 0.69
C THR A 48 -65.74 -30.50 2.14
N LEU A 49 -66.65 -30.25 3.08
CA LEU A 49 -66.50 -30.68 4.47
C LEU A 49 -66.54 -32.20 4.66
N LEU A 50 -67.33 -32.92 3.87
CA LEU A 50 -67.35 -34.39 3.87
C LEU A 50 -65.98 -34.95 3.42
N VAL A 51 -65.46 -34.44 2.30
CA VAL A 51 -64.15 -34.86 1.78
C VAL A 51 -63.05 -34.54 2.78
N ALA A 52 -63.08 -33.34 3.40
CA ALA A 52 -62.16 -32.97 4.46
C ALA A 52 -62.15 -33.99 5.61
N GLY A 53 -63.33 -34.36 6.12
CA GLY A 53 -63.45 -35.34 7.20
C GLY A 53 -62.87 -36.71 6.85
N ILE A 54 -63.12 -37.20 5.63
CA ILE A 54 -62.56 -38.47 5.15
C ILE A 54 -61.02 -38.38 5.09
N THR A 55 -60.48 -37.33 4.48
CA THR A 55 -59.02 -37.16 4.36
C THR A 55 -58.35 -36.95 5.72
N ALA A 56 -59.02 -36.33 6.70
CA ALA A 56 -58.52 -36.19 8.07
C ALA A 56 -58.36 -37.55 8.76
N ILE A 57 -59.29 -38.48 8.56
CA ILE A 57 -59.20 -39.85 9.11
C ILE A 57 -57.99 -40.59 8.50
N PHE A 58 -57.77 -40.47 7.19
CA PHE A 58 -56.59 -41.05 6.54
C PHE A 58 -55.29 -40.44 7.05
N SER A 59 -55.26 -39.11 7.24
CA SER A 59 -54.11 -38.41 7.82
C SER A 59 -53.82 -38.88 9.25
N LEU A 60 -54.84 -39.05 10.10
CA LEU A 60 -54.68 -39.57 11.46
C LEU A 60 -54.12 -41.00 11.46
N GLY A 61 -54.65 -41.88 10.60
CA GLY A 61 -54.19 -43.27 10.52
C GLY A 61 -52.75 -43.41 10.03
N THR A 62 -52.36 -42.66 9.00
CA THR A 62 -50.97 -42.65 8.49
C THR A 62 -50.01 -42.00 9.49
N GLY A 63 -50.43 -40.96 10.21
CA GLY A 63 -49.62 -40.30 11.23
C GLY A 63 -49.37 -41.20 12.45
N TRP A 64 -50.38 -42.00 12.84
CA TRP A 64 -50.22 -42.98 13.93
C TRP A 64 -49.16 -44.03 13.60
N LEU A 65 -49.11 -44.50 12.35
CA LEU A 65 -48.10 -45.44 11.88
C LEU A 65 -46.70 -44.81 11.78
N LEU A 66 -46.61 -43.54 11.36
CA LEU A 66 -45.34 -42.81 11.29
C LEU A 66 -44.75 -42.57 12.68
N GLY A 67 -45.59 -42.28 13.67
CA GLY A 67 -45.17 -42.03 15.05
C GLY A 67 -44.66 -43.27 15.79
N GLU A 68 -44.63 -44.46 15.18
CA GLU A 68 -43.97 -45.65 15.74
C GLU A 68 -42.48 -45.72 15.36
N GLU A 69 -41.99 -44.81 14.51
CA GLU A 69 -40.56 -44.66 14.25
C GLU A 69 -39.83 -44.09 15.48
N SER A 70 -38.62 -44.59 15.73
CA SER A 70 -37.79 -44.14 16.84
C SER A 70 -37.20 -42.74 16.62
N GLY A 71 -36.97 -42.05 17.74
CA GLY A 71 -36.21 -40.79 17.77
C GLY A 71 -37.04 -39.52 17.83
N TYR A 72 -38.36 -39.59 18.01
CA TYR A 72 -39.20 -38.44 18.38
C TYR A 72 -39.27 -38.30 19.91
N ASP A 73 -39.35 -37.06 20.41
CA ASP A 73 -39.68 -36.81 21.80
C ASP A 73 -41.09 -37.34 22.16
N GLU A 74 -41.17 -38.12 23.24
CA GLU A 74 -42.38 -38.84 23.65
C GLU A 74 -43.52 -37.88 24.08
N ASP A 75 -43.18 -36.80 24.78
CA ASP A 75 -44.17 -35.83 25.28
C ASP A 75 -44.76 -35.00 24.13
N SER A 76 -43.90 -34.53 23.22
CA SER A 76 -44.30 -33.79 22.02
C SER A 76 -45.14 -34.66 21.07
N LEU A 77 -44.74 -35.92 20.86
CA LEU A 77 -45.49 -36.89 20.06
C LEU A 77 -46.86 -37.18 20.66
N PHE A 78 -46.94 -37.34 21.98
CA PHE A 78 -48.21 -37.55 22.69
C PHE A 78 -49.16 -36.36 22.48
N LEU A 79 -48.67 -35.13 22.66
CA LEU A 79 -49.47 -33.93 22.49
C LEU A 79 -49.97 -33.78 21.05
N HIS A 80 -49.12 -34.02 20.06
CA HIS A 80 -49.50 -33.98 18.65
C HIS A 80 -50.58 -35.02 18.31
N ARG A 81 -50.42 -36.27 18.78
CA ARG A 81 -51.43 -37.33 18.61
C ARG A 81 -52.78 -36.89 19.17
N LEU A 82 -52.81 -36.29 20.36
CA LEU A 82 -54.04 -35.81 20.99
C LEU A 82 -54.73 -34.72 20.16
N MET A 83 -53.99 -33.73 19.69
CA MET A 83 -54.55 -32.64 18.89
C MET A 83 -55.02 -33.11 17.51
N ALA A 84 -54.31 -34.06 16.88
CA ALA A 84 -54.72 -34.66 15.61
C ALA A 84 -56.07 -35.41 15.74
N VAL A 85 -56.27 -36.13 16.85
CA VAL A 85 -57.56 -36.76 17.17
C VAL A 85 -58.65 -35.70 17.36
N ALA A 86 -58.38 -34.66 18.16
CA ALA A 86 -59.33 -33.57 18.40
C ALA A 86 -59.72 -32.85 17.10
N PHE A 87 -58.76 -32.55 16.22
CA PHE A 87 -58.99 -31.97 14.91
C PHE A 87 -59.87 -32.87 14.02
N THR A 88 -59.57 -34.16 13.95
CA THR A 88 -60.31 -35.12 13.12
C THR A 88 -61.76 -35.25 13.58
N VAL A 89 -61.97 -35.43 14.89
CA VAL A 89 -63.32 -35.54 15.48
C VAL A 89 -64.11 -34.24 15.25
N THR A 90 -63.49 -33.08 15.50
CA THR A 90 -64.17 -31.78 15.35
C THR A 90 -64.50 -31.49 13.88
N THR A 91 -63.67 -31.92 12.93
CA THR A 91 -63.93 -31.78 11.49
C THR A 91 -65.13 -32.63 11.05
N VAL A 92 -65.22 -33.88 11.52
CA VAL A 92 -66.38 -34.73 11.26
C VAL A 92 -67.65 -34.14 11.91
N LEU A 93 -67.53 -33.62 13.14
CA LEU A 93 -68.64 -32.92 13.81
C LEU A 93 -69.08 -31.66 13.04
N LEU A 94 -68.15 -30.89 12.47
CA LEU A 94 -68.45 -29.70 11.67
C LEU A 94 -69.33 -30.05 10.46
N TYR A 95 -69.03 -31.14 9.76
CA TYR A 95 -69.88 -31.67 8.69
C TYR A 95 -71.27 -32.08 9.20
N LEU A 96 -71.35 -32.80 10.31
CA LEU A 96 -72.64 -33.21 10.90
C LEU A 96 -73.49 -32.03 11.36
N VAL A 97 -72.86 -31.00 11.95
CA VAL A 97 -73.50 -29.76 12.39
C VAL A 97 -74.07 -29.00 11.19
N LYS A 98 -73.33 -28.91 10.07
CA LYS A 98 -73.80 -28.26 8.83
C LYS A 98 -75.06 -28.94 8.29
N ARG A 99 -75.12 -30.28 8.33
CA ARG A 99 -76.24 -31.09 7.83
C ARG A 99 -77.44 -31.14 8.80
N SER A 100 -77.27 -30.68 10.04
CA SER A 100 -78.31 -30.78 11.06
C SER A 100 -79.51 -29.88 10.76
N LYS A 101 -80.71 -30.46 10.85
CA LYS A 101 -81.99 -29.72 10.76
C LYS A 101 -82.38 -29.07 12.09
N MET A 102 -81.63 -29.33 13.16
CA MET A 102 -81.96 -28.89 14.51
C MET A 102 -81.44 -27.46 14.76
N GLY A 103 -82.36 -26.53 15.05
CA GLY A 103 -82.06 -25.09 15.07
C GLY A 103 -80.97 -24.67 16.07
N TRP A 104 -80.86 -25.31 17.23
CA TRP A 104 -79.81 -25.00 18.21
C TRP A 104 -78.44 -25.52 17.79
N VAL A 105 -78.38 -26.67 17.10
CA VAL A 105 -77.13 -27.24 16.54
C VAL A 105 -76.61 -26.36 15.41
N ARG A 106 -77.50 -25.86 14.54
CA ARG A 106 -77.08 -24.98 13.44
C ARG A 106 -76.42 -23.68 13.91
N LYS A 107 -76.80 -23.18 15.10
CA LYS A 107 -76.17 -22.01 15.72
C LYS A 107 -74.72 -22.26 16.14
N THR A 108 -74.33 -23.50 16.41
CA THR A 108 -72.95 -23.84 16.80
C THR A 108 -72.01 -24.00 15.59
N TYR A 109 -72.52 -24.00 14.35
CA TYR A 109 -71.73 -24.22 13.14
C TYR A 109 -70.51 -23.29 13.03
N ILE A 110 -70.70 -21.96 13.17
CA ILE A 110 -69.59 -21.00 13.09
C ILE A 110 -68.58 -21.18 14.22
N PRO A 111 -69.00 -21.28 15.50
CA PRO A 111 -68.09 -21.62 16.60
C PRO A 111 -67.29 -22.91 16.36
N THR A 112 -67.94 -23.98 15.88
CA THR A 112 -67.28 -25.24 15.56
C THR A 112 -66.29 -25.07 14.39
N PHE A 113 -66.63 -24.28 13.39
CA PHE A 113 -65.72 -23.98 12.28
C PHE A 113 -64.46 -23.25 12.79
N LEU A 114 -64.64 -22.19 13.57
CA LEU A 114 -63.52 -21.45 14.16
C LEU A 114 -62.64 -22.33 15.05
N LEU A 115 -63.25 -23.27 15.79
CA LEU A 115 -62.51 -24.26 16.56
C LEU A 115 -61.68 -25.20 15.67
N VAL A 116 -62.23 -25.66 14.53
CA VAL A 116 -61.46 -26.45 13.55
C VAL A 116 -60.27 -25.64 13.02
N LEU A 117 -60.46 -24.36 12.67
CA LEU A 117 -59.36 -23.50 12.22
C LEU A 117 -58.28 -23.32 13.31
N ALA A 118 -58.68 -23.13 14.56
CA ALA A 118 -57.75 -23.04 15.68
C ALA A 118 -56.97 -24.36 15.88
N LEU A 119 -57.65 -25.51 15.76
CA LEU A 119 -57.02 -26.83 15.87
C LEU A 119 -56.07 -27.13 14.71
N ILE A 120 -56.36 -26.65 13.48
CA ILE A 120 -55.41 -26.72 12.36
C ILE A 120 -54.13 -25.97 12.72
N SER A 121 -54.23 -24.75 13.24
CA SER A 121 -53.05 -23.97 13.63
C SER A 121 -52.25 -24.66 14.74
N LEU A 122 -52.91 -25.15 15.79
CA LEU A 122 -52.25 -25.83 16.90
C LEU A 122 -51.59 -27.15 16.43
N THR A 123 -52.34 -28.01 15.74
CA THR A 123 -51.84 -29.31 15.26
C THR A 123 -50.70 -29.11 14.25
N GLY A 124 -50.79 -28.09 13.40
CA GLY A 124 -49.73 -27.68 12.47
C GLY A 124 -48.48 -27.18 13.19
N HIS A 125 -48.62 -26.34 14.23
CA HIS A 125 -47.49 -25.84 15.01
C HIS A 125 -46.69 -26.97 15.66
N PHE A 126 -47.36 -27.85 16.43
CA PHE A 126 -46.68 -28.96 17.08
C PHE A 126 -46.19 -30.03 16.08
N GLY A 127 -46.87 -30.20 14.94
CA GLY A 127 -46.36 -31.03 13.83
C GLY A 127 -45.07 -30.47 13.22
N GLY A 128 -45.00 -29.15 13.06
CA GLY A 128 -43.81 -28.42 12.65
C GLY A 128 -42.67 -28.59 13.66
N ASN A 129 -42.94 -28.38 14.96
CA ASN A 129 -41.91 -28.47 16.00
C ASN A 129 -41.24 -29.86 16.04
N MET A 130 -42.01 -30.94 15.90
CA MET A 130 -41.45 -32.30 15.87
C MET A 130 -40.60 -32.62 14.62
N THR A 131 -40.84 -31.92 13.51
CA THR A 131 -40.19 -32.20 12.23
C THR A 131 -39.03 -31.25 11.92
N HIS A 132 -39.09 -30.05 12.48
CA HIS A 132 -38.17 -28.96 12.19
C HIS A 132 -37.52 -28.33 13.44
N GLY A 133 -37.92 -28.73 14.66
CA GLY A 133 -37.40 -28.21 15.93
C GLY A 133 -38.32 -27.17 16.58
N GLU A 134 -38.16 -26.97 17.89
CA GLU A 134 -38.82 -25.87 18.61
C GLU A 134 -38.38 -24.53 17.96
N ASP A 135 -39.32 -23.61 17.76
CA ASP A 135 -39.16 -22.31 17.08
C ASP A 135 -39.23 -22.28 15.55
N TYR A 136 -39.44 -23.38 14.82
CA TYR A 136 -39.49 -23.36 13.33
C TYR A 136 -40.43 -22.32 12.69
N LEU A 137 -41.58 -22.02 13.31
CA LEU A 137 -42.56 -21.05 12.78
C LEU A 137 -42.29 -19.61 13.21
N PHE A 138 -41.50 -19.40 14.25
CA PHE A 138 -41.18 -18.10 14.84
C PHE A 138 -39.68 -17.97 15.06
N VAL A 139 -38.90 -18.43 14.06
CA VAL A 139 -37.46 -18.27 14.05
C VAL A 139 -37.19 -16.78 13.96
N ASP A 140 -36.65 -16.18 15.02
CA ASP A 140 -35.88 -14.96 14.87
C ASP A 140 -34.81 -15.28 13.82
N GLU A 141 -34.81 -14.60 12.67
CA GLU A 141 -33.79 -14.75 11.64
C GLU A 141 -32.43 -14.60 12.34
N LYS A 142 -31.77 -15.73 12.63
CA LYS A 142 -30.41 -15.70 13.17
C LYS A 142 -29.59 -14.99 12.11
N GLU A 143 -29.06 -13.82 12.45
CA GLU A 143 -28.18 -13.06 11.57
C GLU A 143 -27.14 -14.02 11.00
N ALA A 144 -27.05 -14.09 9.68
CA ALA A 144 -26.07 -14.95 9.03
C ALA A 144 -24.69 -14.61 9.59
N ILE A 145 -23.96 -15.61 10.08
CA ILE A 145 -22.64 -15.39 10.66
C ILE A 145 -21.72 -14.89 9.54
N VAL A 146 -21.40 -13.60 9.57
CA VAL A 146 -20.50 -12.97 8.61
C VAL A 146 -19.07 -13.09 9.13
N ILE A 147 -18.21 -13.74 8.35
CA ILE A 147 -16.77 -13.77 8.61
C ILE A 147 -16.14 -12.61 7.85
N THR A 148 -15.75 -11.55 8.55
CA THR A 148 -15.08 -10.38 7.96
C THR A 148 -13.57 -10.51 7.89
N ASN A 149 -13.00 -11.40 8.71
CA ASN A 149 -11.59 -11.78 8.72
C ASN A 149 -11.53 -13.26 9.08
N ILE A 150 -11.15 -14.10 8.11
CA ILE A 150 -11.11 -15.54 8.33
C ILE A 150 -10.03 -15.95 9.35
N GLU A 151 -8.94 -15.22 9.46
CA GLU A 151 -7.82 -15.58 10.34
C GLU A 151 -8.19 -15.46 11.82
N GLU A 152 -9.04 -14.50 12.16
CA GLU A 152 -9.50 -14.27 13.55
C GLU A 152 -10.78 -15.04 13.89
N ALA A 153 -11.39 -15.70 12.91
CA ALA A 153 -12.65 -16.40 13.09
C ALA A 153 -12.52 -17.58 14.07
N GLN A 154 -13.53 -17.77 14.92
CA GLN A 154 -13.63 -18.95 15.77
C GLN A 154 -13.96 -20.17 14.91
N VAL A 155 -13.09 -21.18 14.99
CA VAL A 155 -13.13 -22.38 14.14
C VAL A 155 -14.48 -23.08 14.26
N TYR A 156 -14.90 -23.41 15.48
CA TYR A 156 -16.16 -24.11 15.65
C TYR A 156 -17.37 -23.21 15.40
N ALA A 157 -17.48 -22.11 16.14
CA ALA A 157 -18.69 -21.27 16.14
C ALA A 157 -19.01 -20.64 14.76
N GLN A 158 -17.99 -20.27 13.98
CA GLN A 158 -18.18 -19.55 12.72
C GLN A 158 -17.97 -20.42 11.46
N VAL A 159 -17.18 -21.50 11.53
CA VAL A 159 -16.90 -22.35 10.35
C VAL A 159 -17.63 -23.69 10.42
N ILE A 160 -17.58 -24.39 11.54
CA ILE A 160 -18.09 -25.78 11.66
C ILE A 160 -19.56 -25.84 12.06
N GLN A 161 -19.98 -25.04 13.04
CA GLN A 161 -21.35 -25.04 13.56
C GLN A 161 -22.40 -24.74 12.47
N PRO A 162 -22.20 -23.79 11.54
CA PRO A 162 -23.16 -23.57 10.43
C PRO A 162 -23.36 -24.82 9.56
N ILE A 163 -22.31 -25.62 9.37
CA ILE A 163 -22.39 -26.88 8.62
C ILE A 163 -23.24 -27.89 9.40
N PHE A 164 -23.03 -28.03 10.71
CA PHE A 164 -23.85 -28.92 11.54
C PHE A 164 -25.30 -28.48 11.62
N ASP A 165 -25.57 -27.18 11.78
CA ASP A 165 -26.92 -26.64 11.82
C ASP A 165 -27.67 -26.93 10.51
N ALA A 166 -27.00 -26.75 9.37
CA ALA A 166 -27.60 -26.96 8.05
C ALA A 166 -27.82 -28.44 7.69
N LYS A 167 -26.94 -29.35 8.12
CA LYS A 167 -26.91 -30.74 7.62
C LYS A 167 -27.29 -31.80 8.65
N CYS A 168 -27.08 -31.52 9.94
CA CYS A 168 -27.16 -32.51 11.01
C CYS A 168 -28.29 -32.23 12.01
N VAL A 169 -28.45 -30.97 12.44
CA VAL A 169 -29.36 -30.60 13.54
C VAL A 169 -30.83 -30.92 13.22
N SER A 170 -31.25 -30.93 11.95
CA SER A 170 -32.62 -31.33 11.58
C SER A 170 -33.05 -32.74 12.04
N CYS A 171 -32.08 -33.62 12.34
CA CYS A 171 -32.33 -34.99 12.82
C CYS A 171 -31.63 -35.32 14.15
N HIS A 172 -30.83 -34.39 14.69
CA HIS A 172 -30.03 -34.50 15.91
C HIS A 172 -30.24 -33.27 16.81
N ASN A 173 -31.50 -33.02 17.17
CA ASN A 173 -31.93 -31.93 18.05
C ASN A 173 -32.76 -32.47 19.23
N GLU A 174 -33.13 -31.59 20.17
CA GLU A 174 -33.87 -31.97 21.38
C GLU A 174 -35.22 -32.63 21.09
N SER A 175 -35.94 -32.19 20.05
CA SER A 175 -37.23 -32.77 19.65
C SER A 175 -37.10 -34.06 18.84
N LYS A 176 -35.93 -34.27 18.22
CA LYS A 176 -35.63 -35.42 17.37
C LYS A 176 -34.17 -35.85 17.47
N ALA A 177 -33.91 -36.91 18.24
CA ALA A 177 -32.56 -37.43 18.52
C ALA A 177 -32.36 -38.83 17.93
N LYS A 178 -32.17 -38.93 16.62
CA LYS A 178 -31.91 -40.24 15.98
C LYS A 178 -30.57 -40.81 16.46
N GLY A 179 -30.59 -42.08 16.91
CA GLY A 179 -29.40 -42.75 17.46
C GLY A 179 -28.91 -42.16 18.78
N GLY A 180 -29.78 -41.47 19.53
CA GLY A 180 -29.47 -40.86 20.83
C GLY A 180 -28.52 -39.66 20.77
N LEU A 181 -28.19 -39.18 19.56
CA LEU A 181 -27.21 -38.12 19.35
C LEU A 181 -27.89 -36.75 19.25
N LEU A 182 -27.38 -35.79 20.03
CA LEU A 182 -27.71 -34.38 20.00
C LEU A 182 -26.51 -33.58 19.48
N MET A 183 -26.76 -32.59 18.62
CA MET A 183 -25.70 -31.74 18.02
C MET A 183 -25.96 -30.24 18.17
N GLY A 184 -26.90 -29.85 19.03
CA GLY A 184 -27.27 -28.45 19.23
C GLY A 184 -26.22 -27.62 19.97
N SER A 185 -25.32 -28.27 20.72
CA SER A 185 -24.23 -27.60 21.44
C SER A 185 -22.92 -28.42 21.42
N PRO A 186 -21.74 -27.78 21.64
CA PRO A 186 -20.47 -28.48 21.81
C PRO A 186 -20.51 -29.61 22.83
N ASN A 187 -21.17 -29.39 23.97
CA ASN A 187 -21.28 -30.39 25.04
C ASN A 187 -22.08 -31.62 24.61
N ASP A 188 -23.11 -31.43 23.77
CA ASP A 188 -23.91 -32.53 23.25
C ASP A 188 -23.11 -33.40 22.27
N ILE A 189 -22.30 -32.77 21.43
CA ILE A 189 -21.40 -33.46 20.49
C ILE A 189 -20.38 -34.31 21.25
N ILE A 190 -19.79 -33.76 22.32
CA ILE A 190 -18.82 -34.45 23.17
C ILE A 190 -19.47 -35.64 23.89
N LYS A 191 -20.73 -35.49 24.33
CA LYS A 191 -21.48 -36.55 25.03
C LYS A 191 -21.75 -37.76 24.13
N GLY A 192 -21.90 -37.56 22.83
CA GLY A 192 -22.12 -38.62 21.85
C GLY A 192 -23.53 -39.22 21.90
N GLY A 193 -23.74 -40.31 21.17
CA GLY A 193 -25.03 -41.01 21.08
C GLY A 193 -24.99 -42.45 21.57
N ASP A 194 -25.97 -43.26 21.16
CA ASP A 194 -26.11 -44.67 21.56
C ASP A 194 -24.91 -45.53 21.18
N THR A 195 -24.18 -45.13 20.13
CA THR A 195 -22.98 -45.82 19.63
C THR A 195 -21.67 -45.26 20.17
N GLY A 196 -21.71 -44.37 21.17
CA GLY A 196 -20.55 -43.71 21.76
C GLY A 196 -20.26 -42.31 21.22
N SER A 197 -19.08 -41.78 21.55
CA SER A 197 -18.59 -40.47 21.11
C SER A 197 -18.43 -40.42 19.59
N LEU A 198 -18.87 -39.32 19.00
CA LEU A 198 -18.80 -39.06 17.56
C LEU A 198 -17.36 -38.77 17.10
N LEU A 199 -16.51 -38.34 18.04
CA LEU A 199 -15.12 -37.94 17.81
C LEU A 199 -14.13 -39.10 17.99
N ASP A 200 -14.59 -40.23 18.53
CA ASP A 200 -13.75 -41.40 18.82
C ASP A 200 -13.62 -42.33 17.60
N THR A 201 -12.53 -43.11 17.55
CA THR A 201 -12.32 -44.12 16.51
C THR A 201 -13.01 -45.44 16.87
N ILE A 202 -13.53 -46.17 15.87
CA ILE A 202 -13.99 -47.54 16.08
C ILE A 202 -12.77 -48.47 16.18
N SER A 203 -12.86 -49.52 17.00
CA SER A 203 -11.80 -50.52 17.17
C SER A 203 -11.23 -51.01 15.82
N GLY A 204 -9.97 -50.67 15.55
CA GLY A 204 -9.25 -51.08 14.35
C GLY A 204 -9.24 -50.08 13.19
N GLN A 205 -9.85 -48.89 13.33
CA GLN A 205 -9.80 -47.82 12.33
C GLN A 205 -9.00 -46.60 12.83
N GLU A 206 -8.40 -45.86 11.88
CA GLU A 206 -7.68 -44.61 12.15
C GLU A 206 -8.59 -43.38 12.18
N LYS A 207 -9.79 -43.46 11.57
CA LYS A 207 -10.74 -42.34 11.46
C LYS A 207 -11.80 -42.38 12.55
N SER A 208 -12.30 -41.19 12.93
CA SER A 208 -13.42 -41.05 13.87
C SER A 208 -14.70 -41.63 13.28
N LEU A 209 -15.62 -42.05 14.16
CA LEU A 209 -16.94 -42.56 13.81
C LEU A 209 -17.72 -41.58 12.92
N PHE A 210 -17.55 -40.28 13.13
CA PHE A 210 -18.13 -39.25 12.27
C PHE A 210 -17.63 -39.34 10.83
N LEU A 211 -16.31 -39.30 10.63
CA LEU A 211 -15.72 -39.27 9.30
C LEU A 211 -16.00 -40.55 8.53
N GLU A 212 -16.07 -41.69 9.22
CA GLU A 212 -16.51 -42.94 8.62
C GLU A 212 -17.92 -42.79 8.05
N ARG A 213 -18.89 -42.37 8.85
CA ARG A 213 -20.30 -42.26 8.43
C ARG A 213 -20.53 -41.26 7.30
N VAL A 214 -19.78 -40.16 7.27
CA VAL A 214 -19.86 -39.13 6.22
C VAL A 214 -19.28 -39.58 4.87
N HIS A 215 -18.32 -40.51 4.90
CA HIS A 215 -17.66 -41.05 3.71
C HIS A 215 -18.24 -42.37 3.21
N LEU A 216 -19.15 -42.99 3.94
CA LEU A 216 -19.86 -44.16 3.47
C LEU A 216 -20.61 -43.86 2.14
N PRO A 217 -20.81 -44.85 1.26
CA PRO A 217 -21.65 -44.67 0.08
C PRO A 217 -23.08 -44.27 0.47
N LEU A 218 -23.73 -43.41 -0.34
CA LEU A 218 -25.07 -42.87 -0.07
C LEU A 218 -26.16 -43.94 0.14
N ASP A 219 -25.96 -45.14 -0.42
CA ASP A 219 -26.89 -46.26 -0.28
C ASP A 219 -26.64 -47.13 0.96
N HIS A 220 -25.64 -46.79 1.78
CA HIS A 220 -25.36 -47.49 3.03
C HIS A 220 -26.25 -46.97 4.17
N ASP A 221 -26.78 -47.87 4.99
CA ASP A 221 -27.76 -47.53 6.04
C ASP A 221 -27.20 -46.58 7.12
N GLU A 222 -25.89 -46.62 7.36
CA GLU A 222 -25.19 -45.76 8.33
C GLU A 222 -24.63 -44.47 7.72
N HIS A 223 -24.85 -44.22 6.43
CA HIS A 223 -24.41 -42.98 5.79
C HIS A 223 -25.12 -41.77 6.37
N MET A 224 -24.34 -40.75 6.72
CA MET A 224 -24.84 -39.49 7.28
C MET A 224 -24.36 -38.29 6.46
N PRO A 225 -25.25 -37.37 6.03
CA PRO A 225 -26.70 -37.38 6.22
C PRO A 225 -27.43 -38.47 5.39
N PRO A 226 -28.54 -39.06 5.86
CA PRO A 226 -29.24 -40.12 5.14
C PRO A 226 -29.74 -39.69 3.75
N LYS A 227 -29.94 -40.67 2.86
CA LYS A 227 -30.50 -40.44 1.52
C LYS A 227 -31.80 -39.64 1.58
N GLY A 228 -31.86 -38.54 0.82
CA GLY A 228 -33.00 -37.62 0.79
C GLY A 228 -32.88 -36.42 1.74
N LYS A 229 -31.82 -36.34 2.55
CA LYS A 229 -31.43 -35.12 3.29
C LYS A 229 -30.35 -34.35 2.55
N VAL A 230 -30.19 -33.06 2.91
CA VAL A 230 -29.17 -32.18 2.33
C VAL A 230 -27.80 -32.74 2.64
N GLN A 231 -27.03 -33.04 1.60
CA GLN A 231 -25.72 -33.68 1.72
C GLN A 231 -24.61 -32.66 1.97
N LEU A 232 -23.49 -33.14 2.52
CA LEU A 232 -22.25 -32.39 2.65
C LEU A 232 -21.55 -32.30 1.28
N THR A 233 -21.11 -31.09 0.92
CA THR A 233 -20.23 -30.84 -0.22
C THR A 233 -18.80 -31.28 0.11
N ASP A 234 -17.96 -31.46 -0.92
CA ASP A 234 -16.56 -31.84 -0.73
C ASP A 234 -15.78 -30.81 0.11
N ASN A 235 -16.08 -29.52 -0.05
CA ASN A 235 -15.47 -28.45 0.76
C ASN A 235 -15.91 -28.52 2.23
N GLU A 236 -17.20 -28.76 2.50
CA GLU A 236 -17.71 -28.92 3.87
C GLU A 236 -17.10 -30.17 4.54
N LYS A 237 -16.96 -31.28 3.81
CA LYS A 237 -16.28 -32.49 4.31
C LYS A 237 -14.81 -32.21 4.65
N ALA A 238 -14.10 -31.51 3.77
CA ALA A 238 -12.70 -31.15 3.99
C ALA A 238 -12.53 -30.25 5.23
N LEU A 239 -13.42 -29.27 5.44
CA LEU A 239 -13.42 -28.41 6.64
C LEU A 239 -13.65 -29.21 7.92
N LEU A 240 -14.57 -30.18 7.88
CA LEU A 240 -14.84 -31.07 9.01
C LEU A 240 -13.65 -31.97 9.31
N GLU A 241 -13.03 -32.57 8.29
CA GLU A 241 -11.80 -33.37 8.44
C GLU A 241 -10.67 -32.54 9.07
N TRP A 242 -10.45 -31.33 8.54
CA TRP A 242 -9.45 -30.39 9.04
C TRP A 242 -9.68 -30.03 10.52
N TRP A 243 -10.93 -29.76 10.91
CA TRP A 243 -11.27 -29.49 12.31
C TRP A 243 -10.94 -30.68 13.22
N MET A 244 -11.18 -31.90 12.76
CA MET A 244 -10.88 -33.11 13.54
C MET A 244 -9.39 -33.39 13.65
N GLU A 245 -8.63 -33.20 12.57
CA GLU A 245 -7.16 -33.31 12.58
C GLU A 245 -6.52 -32.31 13.56
N ASN A 246 -7.18 -31.16 13.77
CA ASN A 246 -6.78 -30.14 14.74
C ASN A 246 -7.42 -30.34 16.13
N ASN A 247 -7.56 -31.60 16.57
CA ASN A 247 -8.05 -32.00 17.90
C ASN A 247 -9.47 -31.52 18.24
N ASN A 248 -10.34 -31.31 17.23
CA ASN A 248 -11.73 -30.89 17.43
C ASN A 248 -11.87 -29.61 18.25
N CYS A 249 -10.97 -28.64 18.08
CA CYS A 249 -10.93 -27.47 18.97
C CYS A 249 -12.19 -26.59 18.82
N PHE A 250 -12.92 -26.39 19.93
CA PHE A 250 -14.14 -25.57 19.96
C PHE A 250 -13.87 -24.07 20.14
N GLU A 251 -12.78 -23.71 20.83
CA GLU A 251 -12.47 -22.32 21.22
C GLU A 251 -11.32 -21.70 20.41
N CYS A 252 -10.68 -22.46 19.52
CA CYS A 252 -9.53 -22.00 18.75
C CYS A 252 -9.94 -21.02 17.64
N LYS A 253 -8.98 -20.18 17.26
CA LYS A 253 -9.07 -19.35 16.05
C LYS A 253 -8.40 -20.02 14.85
N VAL A 254 -8.81 -19.65 13.64
CA VAL A 254 -8.26 -20.23 12.40
C VAL A 254 -6.75 -20.02 12.27
N ASN A 255 -6.22 -18.87 12.68
CA ASN A 255 -4.78 -18.58 12.64
C ASN A 255 -3.92 -19.38 13.64
N GLU A 256 -4.54 -20.02 14.64
CA GLU A 256 -3.87 -20.85 15.63
C GLU A 256 -3.67 -22.30 15.14
N LEU A 257 -4.30 -22.67 14.03
CA LEU A 257 -4.30 -24.02 13.47
C LEU A 257 -3.49 -24.14 12.17
N THR A 258 -3.07 -25.36 11.83
CA THR A 258 -2.34 -25.63 10.58
C THR A 258 -3.27 -25.59 9.39
N ARG A 259 -2.88 -24.89 8.31
CA ARG A 259 -3.72 -24.61 7.13
C ARG A 259 -3.11 -25.16 5.85
N GLU A 260 -2.69 -26.42 5.87
CA GLU A 260 -2.00 -27.05 4.73
C GLU A 260 -2.96 -27.39 3.58
N GLY A 261 -2.41 -27.48 2.36
CA GLY A 261 -3.14 -27.95 1.19
C GLY A 261 -4.27 -27.03 0.71
N ASN A 262 -5.40 -27.63 0.33
CA ASN A 262 -6.58 -26.95 -0.22
C ASN A 262 -7.43 -26.22 0.84
N ILE A 263 -7.21 -26.47 2.13
CA ILE A 263 -7.99 -25.87 3.22
C ILE A 263 -7.81 -24.36 3.27
N ALA A 264 -6.62 -23.83 3.01
CA ALA A 264 -6.39 -22.38 3.00
C ALA A 264 -7.29 -21.66 1.98
N GLY A 265 -7.46 -22.25 0.78
CA GLY A 265 -8.33 -21.68 -0.26
C GLY A 265 -9.82 -21.77 0.11
N ILE A 266 -10.24 -22.89 0.71
CA ILE A 266 -11.62 -23.06 1.18
C ILE A 266 -11.93 -22.06 2.30
N LEU A 267 -11.06 -21.92 3.30
CA LEU A 267 -11.22 -20.95 4.39
C LEU A 267 -11.31 -19.52 3.85
N THR A 268 -10.41 -19.14 2.94
CA THR A 268 -10.43 -17.80 2.31
C THR A 268 -11.74 -17.54 1.57
N SER A 269 -12.35 -18.55 0.95
CA SER A 269 -13.63 -18.40 0.26
C SER A 269 -14.83 -18.14 1.19
N LEU A 270 -14.68 -18.40 2.50
CA LEU A 270 -15.70 -18.10 3.50
C LEU A 270 -15.63 -16.65 4.00
N GLU A 271 -14.55 -15.93 3.71
CA GLU A 271 -14.40 -14.53 4.08
C GLU A 271 -15.29 -13.66 3.18
N GLN A 272 -16.13 -12.84 3.80
CA GLN A 272 -16.90 -11.86 3.07
C GLN A 272 -15.99 -10.71 2.65
N ASP A 273 -15.97 -10.43 1.35
CA ASP A 273 -15.31 -9.23 0.84
C ASP A 273 -16.00 -7.98 1.40
N THR A 274 -15.29 -7.29 2.29
CA THR A 274 -15.72 -6.04 2.94
C THR A 274 -15.09 -4.81 2.29
N SER A 275 -14.42 -4.98 1.14
CA SER A 275 -13.88 -3.85 0.39
C SER A 275 -14.99 -2.88 -0.01
N VAL A 276 -14.63 -1.60 -0.20
CA VAL A 276 -15.57 -0.56 -0.65
C VAL A 276 -16.27 -0.98 -1.94
N ILE A 277 -15.53 -1.65 -2.84
CA ILE A 277 -16.06 -2.20 -4.10
C ILE A 277 -17.12 -3.27 -3.84
N ALA A 278 -16.91 -4.18 -2.90
CA ALA A 278 -17.88 -5.24 -2.58
C ALA A 278 -19.16 -4.68 -1.95
N VAL A 279 -19.06 -3.67 -1.07
CA VAL A 279 -20.22 -2.98 -0.52
C VAL A 279 -21.00 -2.26 -1.63
N LEU A 280 -20.32 -1.46 -2.45
CA LEU A 280 -20.95 -0.75 -3.57
C LEU A 280 -21.56 -1.72 -4.60
N THR A 281 -20.95 -2.89 -4.81
CA THR A 281 -21.48 -3.90 -5.74
C THR A 281 -22.82 -4.45 -5.28
N LYS A 282 -23.04 -4.62 -3.95
CA LYS A 282 -24.33 -5.07 -3.40
C LYS A 282 -25.43 -4.03 -3.55
N GLU A 283 -25.09 -2.75 -3.50
CA GLU A 283 -26.03 -1.62 -3.60
C GLU A 283 -26.24 -1.14 -5.04
N ALA A 284 -25.40 -1.59 -5.99
CA ALA A 284 -25.44 -1.15 -7.38
C ALA A 284 -26.71 -1.64 -8.09
N MET A 285 -27.36 -0.73 -8.82
CA MET A 285 -28.54 -1.05 -9.62
C MET A 285 -28.16 -1.83 -10.88
N GLU A 286 -29.03 -2.70 -11.38
CA GLU A 286 -28.82 -3.34 -12.67
C GLU A 286 -28.91 -2.29 -13.80
N VAL A 287 -27.89 -2.24 -14.67
CA VAL A 287 -27.79 -1.25 -15.76
C VAL A 287 -28.24 -1.86 -17.09
N PRO A 288 -29.33 -1.38 -17.72
CA PRO A 288 -29.82 -1.88 -19.00
C PRO A 288 -28.81 -1.67 -20.14
N GLN A 289 -28.71 -2.65 -21.03
CA GLN A 289 -27.87 -2.55 -22.23
C GLN A 289 -28.31 -1.40 -23.16
N GLU A 290 -29.59 -1.05 -23.15
CA GLU A 290 -30.11 0.08 -23.94
C GLU A 290 -29.55 1.43 -23.46
N TRP A 291 -29.46 1.62 -22.14
CA TRP A 291 -28.85 2.81 -21.56
C TRP A 291 -27.36 2.91 -21.91
N LEU A 292 -26.61 1.81 -21.78
CA LEU A 292 -25.19 1.76 -22.18
C LEU A 292 -24.99 2.13 -23.66
N GLN A 293 -25.90 1.71 -24.54
CA GLN A 293 -25.86 2.09 -25.95
C GLN A 293 -26.21 3.56 -26.18
N HIS A 294 -27.17 4.10 -25.43
CA HIS A 294 -27.55 5.52 -25.48
C HIS A 294 -26.36 6.42 -25.09
N VAL A 295 -25.72 6.13 -23.96
CA VAL A 295 -24.51 6.84 -23.48
C VAL A 295 -23.38 6.79 -24.52
N ARG A 296 -23.13 5.62 -25.12
CA ARG A 296 -22.12 5.47 -26.19
C ARG A 296 -22.44 6.26 -27.45
N ARG A 297 -23.73 6.41 -27.81
CA ARG A 297 -24.15 7.25 -28.94
C ARG A 297 -23.96 8.73 -28.68
N ALA A 298 -24.00 9.16 -27.41
CA ALA A 298 -23.64 10.51 -26.99
C ALA A 298 -22.11 10.77 -27.02
N GLY A 299 -21.30 9.78 -27.42
CA GLY A 299 -19.84 9.90 -27.52
C GLY A 299 -19.09 9.57 -26.22
N ILE A 300 -19.80 9.10 -25.19
CA ILE A 300 -19.24 8.80 -23.87
C ILE A 300 -18.83 7.33 -23.80
N SER A 301 -17.58 7.06 -23.40
CA SER A 301 -17.11 5.68 -23.21
C SER A 301 -17.48 5.18 -21.81
N VAL A 302 -18.34 4.17 -21.73
CA VAL A 302 -18.75 3.53 -20.47
C VAL A 302 -18.51 2.01 -20.49
N GLN A 303 -17.91 1.50 -19.41
CA GLN A 303 -17.55 0.09 -19.21
C GLN A 303 -17.88 -0.36 -17.79
N THR A 304 -18.18 -1.66 -17.61
CA THR A 304 -18.31 -2.26 -16.27
C THR A 304 -16.92 -2.64 -15.74
N LEU A 305 -16.71 -2.52 -14.44
CA LEU A 305 -15.40 -2.82 -13.81
C LEU A 305 -15.05 -4.32 -13.84
N SER A 306 -16.06 -5.19 -13.75
CA SER A 306 -15.94 -6.64 -13.85
C SER A 306 -17.18 -7.24 -14.50
N GLY A 307 -17.11 -8.50 -14.94
CA GLY A 307 -18.22 -9.20 -15.59
C GLY A 307 -19.42 -9.47 -14.66
N GLU A 308 -19.21 -9.41 -13.33
CA GLU A 308 -20.24 -9.71 -12.32
C GLU A 308 -20.67 -8.50 -11.49
N ASN A 309 -20.01 -7.33 -11.62
CA ASN A 309 -20.41 -6.12 -10.88
C ASN A 309 -21.05 -5.07 -11.80
N HIS A 310 -22.12 -4.42 -11.31
CA HIS A 310 -22.83 -3.35 -12.03
C HIS A 310 -22.18 -1.97 -11.87
N LEU A 311 -20.94 -1.92 -11.37
CA LEU A 311 -20.18 -0.69 -11.18
C LEU A 311 -19.56 -0.22 -12.50
N LEU A 312 -19.58 1.08 -12.72
CA LEU A 312 -19.25 1.71 -14.00
C LEU A 312 -17.98 2.56 -13.91
N SER A 313 -17.17 2.45 -14.96
CA SER A 313 -16.07 3.37 -15.27
C SER A 313 -16.46 4.18 -16.51
N VAL A 314 -16.49 5.50 -16.36
CA VAL A 314 -16.89 6.45 -17.39
C VAL A 314 -15.67 7.25 -17.82
N ASN A 315 -15.41 7.26 -19.12
CA ASN A 315 -14.32 8.01 -19.74
C ASN A 315 -14.89 9.00 -20.76
N MET A 316 -14.67 10.29 -20.46
CA MET A 316 -14.99 11.46 -21.25
C MET A 316 -13.73 12.31 -21.50
N ALA A 317 -12.55 11.70 -21.40
CA ALA A 317 -11.29 12.40 -21.57
C ALA A 317 -11.14 12.91 -23.02
N SER A 318 -10.54 14.10 -23.16
CA SER A 318 -10.34 14.80 -24.44
C SER A 318 -11.64 15.22 -25.17
N MET A 319 -12.81 15.09 -24.53
CA MET A 319 -14.05 15.62 -25.10
C MET A 319 -14.09 17.15 -24.97
N ASP A 320 -14.34 17.84 -26.08
CA ASP A 320 -14.49 19.29 -26.15
C ASP A 320 -15.96 19.74 -26.13
N SER A 321 -16.90 18.78 -26.10
CA SER A 321 -18.33 18.99 -26.15
C SER A 321 -19.06 18.65 -24.84
N ILE A 322 -18.38 18.67 -23.69
CA ILE A 322 -19.04 18.45 -22.39
C ILE A 322 -19.92 19.67 -22.07
N THR A 323 -21.20 19.40 -21.81
CA THR A 323 -22.28 20.34 -21.49
C THR A 323 -23.17 19.75 -20.40
N ASP A 324 -24.09 20.54 -19.83
CA ASP A 324 -25.06 20.05 -18.83
C ASP A 324 -25.82 18.83 -19.35
N ASP A 325 -26.39 18.91 -20.56
CA ASP A 325 -27.10 17.81 -21.23
C ASP A 325 -26.26 16.53 -21.34
N THR A 326 -24.94 16.63 -21.52
CA THR A 326 -24.09 15.43 -21.63
C THR A 326 -23.84 14.74 -20.30
N LEU A 327 -23.83 15.49 -19.21
CA LEU A 327 -23.68 14.96 -17.85
C LEU A 327 -25.02 14.46 -17.31
N GLU A 328 -26.14 15.10 -17.68
CA GLU A 328 -27.51 14.68 -17.33
C GLU A 328 -27.80 13.24 -17.77
N VAL A 329 -27.30 12.82 -18.94
CA VAL A 329 -27.43 11.44 -19.45
C VAL A 329 -26.86 10.39 -18.48
N LEU A 330 -25.90 10.76 -17.64
CA LEU A 330 -25.25 9.88 -16.67
C LEU A 330 -25.96 9.83 -15.31
N GLU A 331 -26.89 10.75 -15.02
CA GLU A 331 -27.49 10.91 -13.70
C GLU A 331 -28.30 9.69 -13.25
N GLU A 332 -29.00 9.04 -14.17
CA GLU A 332 -29.88 7.89 -13.88
C GLU A 332 -29.13 6.75 -13.16
N TYR A 333 -27.84 6.56 -13.48
CA TYR A 333 -26.98 5.54 -12.87
C TYR A 333 -25.77 6.15 -12.16
N ALA A 334 -25.88 7.39 -11.66
CA ALA A 334 -24.79 8.08 -10.99
C ALA A 334 -24.23 7.32 -9.78
N SER A 335 -25.08 6.60 -9.03
CA SER A 335 -24.67 5.77 -7.89
C SER A 335 -23.80 4.58 -8.29
N ASN A 336 -23.90 4.12 -9.54
CA ASN A 336 -23.11 3.00 -10.06
C ASN A 336 -21.76 3.46 -10.61
N ILE A 337 -21.59 4.76 -10.89
CA ILE A 337 -20.34 5.30 -11.45
C ILE A 337 -19.34 5.52 -10.31
N VAL A 338 -18.24 4.77 -10.37
CA VAL A 338 -17.19 4.80 -9.36
C VAL A 338 -15.86 5.30 -9.90
N GLU A 339 -15.70 5.36 -11.23
CA GLU A 339 -14.56 6.01 -11.88
C GLU A 339 -15.06 6.99 -12.94
N LEU A 340 -14.56 8.23 -12.89
CA LEU A 340 -14.91 9.28 -13.85
C LEU A 340 -13.63 9.97 -14.37
N ASP A 341 -13.40 9.88 -15.68
CA ASP A 341 -12.29 10.52 -16.37
C ASP A 341 -12.77 11.67 -17.26
N LEU A 342 -12.49 12.90 -16.83
CA LEU A 342 -12.78 14.15 -17.54
C LEU A 342 -11.48 14.84 -18.01
N GLY A 343 -10.33 14.14 -17.96
CA GLY A 343 -9.04 14.76 -18.27
C GLY A 343 -8.94 15.29 -19.70
N PHE A 344 -8.21 16.39 -19.91
CA PHE A 344 -8.00 17.06 -21.20
C PHE A 344 -9.29 17.53 -21.89
N SER A 345 -10.43 17.54 -21.19
CA SER A 345 -11.72 17.97 -21.72
C SER A 345 -11.95 19.49 -21.56
N ASN A 346 -13.08 19.98 -22.06
CA ASN A 346 -13.56 21.34 -21.81
C ASN A 346 -14.20 21.55 -20.42
N PHE A 347 -14.16 20.55 -19.53
CA PHE A 347 -14.73 20.65 -18.18
C PHE A 347 -14.14 21.83 -17.37
N ASN A 348 -14.99 22.49 -16.59
CA ASN A 348 -14.69 23.74 -15.90
C ASN A 348 -15.66 23.95 -14.71
N ASP A 349 -15.42 25.00 -13.93
CA ASP A 349 -16.18 25.29 -12.70
C ASP A 349 -17.68 25.51 -12.92
N ASP A 350 -18.11 25.96 -14.10
CA ASP A 350 -19.53 26.21 -14.41
C ASP A 350 -20.33 24.90 -14.50
N LEU A 351 -19.68 23.79 -14.89
CA LEU A 351 -20.29 22.45 -15.04
C LEU A 351 -20.22 21.61 -13.75
N MET A 352 -19.66 22.16 -12.68
CA MET A 352 -19.42 21.42 -11.44
C MET A 352 -20.71 21.00 -10.71
N SER A 353 -21.81 21.75 -10.87
CA SER A 353 -23.10 21.40 -10.25
C SER A 353 -23.60 20.03 -10.67
N GLU A 354 -23.31 19.66 -11.91
CA GLU A 354 -23.73 18.42 -12.55
C GLU A 354 -22.97 17.21 -11.98
N LEU A 355 -21.88 17.42 -11.21
CA LEU A 355 -21.16 16.32 -10.58
C LEU A 355 -21.80 15.85 -9.26
N LYS A 356 -22.70 16.64 -8.65
CA LYS A 356 -23.32 16.32 -7.35
C LYS A 356 -23.96 14.93 -7.24
N PRO A 357 -24.57 14.36 -8.28
CA PRO A 357 -25.13 13.01 -8.22
C PRO A 357 -24.08 11.90 -8.03
N PHE A 358 -22.84 12.07 -8.48
CA PHE A 358 -21.80 11.03 -8.46
C PHE A 358 -21.06 10.99 -7.10
N LYS A 359 -21.71 10.45 -6.06
CA LYS A 359 -21.14 10.42 -4.70
C LYS A 359 -20.23 9.23 -4.42
N ASN A 360 -20.34 8.16 -5.22
CA ASN A 360 -19.64 6.89 -4.99
C ASN A 360 -18.30 6.81 -5.74
N LEU A 361 -17.73 7.95 -6.15
CA LEU A 361 -16.47 7.99 -6.89
C LEU A 361 -15.30 7.50 -6.04
N LEU A 362 -14.64 6.45 -6.51
CA LEU A 362 -13.33 5.97 -6.03
C LEU A 362 -12.19 6.66 -6.78
N LYS A 363 -12.39 6.96 -8.08
CA LYS A 363 -11.40 7.65 -8.91
C LYS A 363 -12.00 8.80 -9.68
N LEU A 364 -11.40 9.98 -9.54
CA LEU A 364 -11.76 11.17 -10.29
C LEU A 364 -10.52 11.75 -10.98
N LYS A 365 -10.62 11.96 -12.29
CA LYS A 365 -9.53 12.51 -13.11
C LYS A 365 -9.97 13.77 -13.84
N LEU A 366 -9.25 14.86 -13.59
CA LEU A 366 -9.54 16.21 -14.04
C LEU A 366 -8.29 16.88 -14.66
N GLN A 367 -7.25 16.11 -14.98
CA GLN A 367 -6.00 16.67 -15.48
C GLN A 367 -6.21 17.56 -16.72
N HIS A 368 -5.52 18.68 -16.82
CA HIS A 368 -5.60 19.62 -17.94
C HIS A 368 -7.03 20.10 -18.27
N THR A 369 -7.89 20.23 -17.26
CA THR A 369 -9.19 20.91 -17.37
C THR A 369 -9.09 22.35 -16.84
N LYS A 370 -10.18 23.14 -16.95
CA LYS A 370 -10.21 24.53 -16.49
C LYS A 370 -10.77 24.69 -15.06
N VAL A 371 -10.64 23.65 -14.23
CA VAL A 371 -11.11 23.67 -12.85
C VAL A 371 -10.19 24.49 -11.94
N THR A 372 -10.78 25.20 -10.99
CA THR A 372 -10.07 25.94 -9.93
C THR A 372 -10.37 25.35 -8.55
N ASP A 373 -9.95 26.03 -7.47
CA ASP A 373 -10.30 25.66 -6.09
C ASP A 373 -11.81 25.50 -5.83
N ALA A 374 -12.67 26.00 -6.72
CA ALA A 374 -14.11 25.84 -6.62
C ALA A 374 -14.53 24.35 -6.50
N ILE A 375 -13.77 23.43 -7.12
CA ILE A 375 -14.01 21.98 -7.07
C ILE A 375 -13.93 21.39 -5.66
N GLY A 376 -13.22 22.05 -4.74
CA GLY A 376 -13.01 21.57 -3.37
C GLY A 376 -14.31 21.25 -2.62
N LYS A 377 -15.37 22.05 -2.84
CA LYS A 377 -16.68 21.81 -2.21
C LYS A 377 -17.29 20.46 -2.58
N TYR A 378 -17.16 20.07 -3.84
CA TYR A 378 -17.65 18.78 -4.30
C TYR A 378 -16.72 17.65 -3.84
N LEU A 379 -15.40 17.87 -3.85
CA LEU A 379 -14.44 16.86 -3.36
C LEU A 379 -14.69 16.49 -1.89
N SER A 380 -15.08 17.44 -1.03
CA SER A 380 -15.42 17.15 0.36
C SER A 380 -16.62 16.21 0.53
N ASP A 381 -17.52 16.13 -0.46
CA ASP A 381 -18.67 15.20 -0.44
C ASP A 381 -18.27 13.77 -0.85
N LEU A 382 -17.06 13.55 -1.39
CA LEU A 382 -16.59 12.26 -1.89
C LEU A 382 -15.84 11.45 -0.81
N GLU A 383 -16.59 10.90 0.15
CA GLU A 383 -16.03 10.15 1.29
C GLU A 383 -15.25 8.88 0.89
N LEU A 384 -15.60 8.29 -0.26
CA LEU A 384 -15.01 7.05 -0.78
C LEU A 384 -13.82 7.28 -1.73
N LEU A 385 -13.45 8.52 -2.03
CA LEU A 385 -12.45 8.84 -3.04
C LEU A 385 -11.07 8.29 -2.66
N GLU A 386 -10.49 7.45 -3.53
CA GLU A 386 -9.18 6.81 -3.35
C GLU A 386 -8.10 7.43 -4.26
N SER A 387 -8.48 7.91 -5.44
CA SER A 387 -7.56 8.53 -6.39
C SER A 387 -8.12 9.81 -7.00
N LEU A 388 -7.33 10.88 -6.96
CA LEU A 388 -7.68 12.17 -7.53
C LEU A 388 -6.55 12.71 -8.41
N ASN A 389 -6.85 13.02 -9.67
CA ASN A 389 -5.90 13.64 -10.58
C ASN A 389 -6.29 15.07 -10.93
N LEU A 390 -5.51 16.04 -10.46
CA LEU A 390 -5.66 17.47 -10.72
C LEU A 390 -4.45 18.03 -11.49
N TYR A 391 -3.65 17.17 -12.12
CA TYR A 391 -2.46 17.55 -12.87
C TYR A 391 -2.74 18.65 -13.91
N GLY A 392 -2.01 19.77 -13.88
CA GLY A 392 -2.15 20.82 -14.89
C GLY A 392 -3.44 21.65 -14.79
N THR A 393 -4.08 21.70 -13.61
CA THR A 393 -5.26 22.53 -13.33
C THR A 393 -4.87 23.80 -12.54
N ALA A 394 -5.80 24.75 -12.39
CA ALA A 394 -5.57 26.04 -11.72
C ALA A 394 -5.93 26.02 -10.22
N VAL A 395 -5.73 24.87 -9.56
CA VAL A 395 -5.94 24.74 -8.10
C VAL A 395 -4.73 25.29 -7.32
N THR A 396 -4.99 25.88 -6.17
CA THR A 396 -4.00 26.50 -5.27
C THR A 396 -3.98 25.81 -3.91
N ASP A 397 -3.16 26.28 -2.97
CA ASP A 397 -3.10 25.78 -1.59
C ASP A 397 -4.47 25.72 -0.88
N LYS A 398 -5.47 26.48 -1.35
CA LYS A 398 -6.82 26.44 -0.79
C LYS A 398 -7.45 25.05 -0.88
N ILE A 399 -7.18 24.30 -1.97
CA ILE A 399 -7.74 22.96 -2.17
C ILE A 399 -7.35 21.98 -1.05
N VAL A 400 -6.21 22.21 -0.38
CA VAL A 400 -5.70 21.37 0.71
C VAL A 400 -6.66 21.35 1.91
N LEU A 401 -7.37 22.46 2.16
CA LEU A 401 -8.33 22.56 3.26
C LEU A 401 -9.58 21.71 3.03
N ASP A 402 -9.98 21.56 1.77
CA ASP A 402 -11.18 20.80 1.39
C ASP A 402 -10.88 19.30 1.30
N LEU A 403 -9.66 18.94 0.86
CA LEU A 403 -9.20 17.55 0.73
C LEU A 403 -9.03 16.82 2.07
N LYS A 404 -8.99 17.54 3.20
CA LYS A 404 -8.80 16.92 4.52
C LYS A 404 -9.91 15.93 4.87
N GLU A 405 -11.10 16.08 4.29
CA GLU A 405 -12.25 15.20 4.56
C GLU A 405 -12.13 13.84 3.83
N ASN A 406 -11.32 13.75 2.76
CA ASN A 406 -11.14 12.52 1.97
C ASN A 406 -10.19 11.52 2.66
N LYS A 407 -10.60 10.94 3.80
CA LYS A 407 -9.77 10.00 4.59
C LYS A 407 -9.38 8.72 3.86
N LYS A 408 -10.12 8.36 2.80
CA LYS A 408 -9.86 7.19 1.95
C LYS A 408 -8.88 7.48 0.81
N LEU A 409 -8.48 8.74 0.60
CA LEU A 409 -7.57 9.10 -0.48
C LEU A 409 -6.21 8.43 -0.29
N ARG A 410 -5.69 7.83 -1.36
CA ARG A 410 -4.41 7.12 -1.42
C ARG A 410 -3.46 7.72 -2.44
N ASN A 411 -3.98 8.19 -3.56
CA ASN A 411 -3.17 8.75 -4.64
C ASN A 411 -3.71 10.12 -5.05
N ILE A 412 -2.85 11.12 -5.05
CA ILE A 412 -3.18 12.44 -5.56
C ILE A 412 -2.12 12.97 -6.52
N TYR A 413 -2.53 13.51 -7.66
CA TYR A 413 -1.65 14.08 -8.67
C TYR A 413 -1.86 15.59 -8.74
N LEU A 414 -0.86 16.35 -8.30
CA LEU A 414 -0.91 17.82 -8.19
C LEU A 414 0.17 18.51 -9.03
N TRP A 415 0.84 17.80 -9.93
CA TRP A 415 1.91 18.39 -10.73
C TRP A 415 1.37 19.53 -11.64
N LYS A 416 2.19 20.54 -11.94
CA LYS A 416 1.78 21.74 -12.70
C LYS A 416 0.48 22.40 -12.22
N THR A 417 0.23 22.40 -10.91
CA THR A 417 -0.80 23.21 -10.27
C THR A 417 -0.15 24.40 -9.56
N ASP A 418 -0.95 25.32 -9.02
CA ASP A 418 -0.49 26.46 -8.23
C ASP A 418 -0.39 26.11 -6.72
N VAL A 419 -0.38 24.82 -6.36
CA VAL A 419 -0.13 24.33 -5.00
C VAL A 419 1.37 24.41 -4.69
N THR A 420 1.72 25.09 -3.60
CA THR A 420 3.08 25.35 -3.15
C THR A 420 3.68 24.17 -2.37
N GLU A 421 5.00 24.15 -2.16
CA GLU A 421 5.65 23.16 -1.30
C GLU A 421 5.07 23.13 0.12
N ASP A 422 4.70 24.30 0.66
CA ASP A 422 4.03 24.42 1.96
C ASP A 422 2.63 23.79 1.93
N GLY A 423 1.87 24.01 0.85
CA GLY A 423 0.57 23.38 0.63
C GLY A 423 0.66 21.85 0.58
N LEU A 424 1.66 21.31 -0.11
CA LEU A 424 1.91 19.86 -0.18
C LEU A 424 2.29 19.29 1.19
N ALA A 425 3.13 19.99 1.96
CA ALA A 425 3.50 19.58 3.31
C ALA A 425 2.27 19.54 4.23
N GLN A 426 1.38 20.54 4.13
CA GLN A 426 0.12 20.56 4.86
C GLN A 426 -0.81 19.41 4.44
N LEU A 427 -0.89 19.12 3.14
CA LEU A 427 -1.68 18.00 2.64
C LEU A 427 -1.18 16.66 3.19
N GLN A 428 0.14 16.44 3.18
CA GLN A 428 0.76 15.22 3.75
C GLN A 428 0.51 15.11 5.26
N GLN A 429 0.49 16.24 5.98
CA GLN A 429 0.18 16.26 7.40
C GLN A 429 -1.28 15.90 7.67
N ASN A 430 -2.21 16.42 6.86
CA ASN A 430 -3.65 16.15 7.01
C ASN A 430 -4.02 14.71 6.60
N LEU A 431 -3.31 14.14 5.63
CA LEU A 431 -3.53 12.80 5.07
C LEU A 431 -2.22 12.00 5.03
N PRO A 432 -1.74 11.46 6.17
CA PRO A 432 -0.42 10.83 6.24
C PRO A 432 -0.25 9.58 5.36
N GLY A 433 -1.35 8.92 4.98
CA GLY A 433 -1.35 7.74 4.11
C GLY A 433 -1.50 8.05 2.61
N VAL A 434 -1.58 9.32 2.21
CA VAL A 434 -1.67 9.70 0.80
C VAL A 434 -0.28 9.71 0.16
N THR A 435 -0.20 9.17 -1.05
CA THR A 435 0.96 9.31 -1.93
C THR A 435 0.70 10.49 -2.86
N ILE A 436 1.46 11.57 -2.65
CA ILE A 436 1.46 12.74 -3.53
C ILE A 436 2.37 12.43 -4.71
N GLN A 437 1.77 12.23 -5.88
CA GLN A 437 2.46 11.90 -7.12
C GLN A 437 2.97 13.20 -7.76
N GLN A 438 4.28 13.43 -7.65
CA GLN A 438 4.99 14.54 -8.30
C GLN A 438 6.19 14.02 -9.08
N ILE A 439 6.51 14.71 -10.18
CA ILE A 439 7.84 14.63 -10.77
C ILE A 439 8.69 15.61 -9.98
N GLY A 440 9.72 15.11 -9.28
CA GLY A 440 10.58 15.94 -8.47
C GLY A 440 11.23 17.07 -9.28
N ALA A 441 11.37 18.24 -8.66
CA ALA A 441 12.00 19.41 -9.29
C ALA A 441 13.47 19.13 -9.69
N ASP A 442 14.10 18.12 -9.09
CA ASP A 442 15.42 17.60 -9.42
C ASP A 442 15.50 17.01 -10.83
N VAL A 443 14.39 16.49 -11.37
CA VAL A 443 14.31 16.01 -12.77
C VAL A 443 14.44 17.17 -13.77
N PHE A 444 14.11 18.39 -13.35
CA PHE A 444 14.14 19.59 -14.19
C PHE A 444 15.13 20.66 -13.70
N LYS A 445 16.03 20.33 -12.76
CA LYS A 445 17.15 21.22 -12.47
C LYS A 445 17.92 21.44 -13.77
N ALA A 446 18.09 22.71 -14.15
CA ALA A 446 18.86 23.09 -15.31
C ALA A 446 20.18 22.32 -15.27
N THR A 447 20.48 21.61 -16.36
CA THR A 447 21.66 20.76 -16.43
C THR A 447 22.88 21.65 -16.23
N VAL A 448 23.68 21.35 -15.21
CA VAL A 448 24.94 22.07 -14.94
C VAL A 448 25.92 21.67 -16.03
N LEU A 449 26.57 22.65 -16.66
CA LEU A 449 27.58 22.37 -17.67
C LEU A 449 28.81 21.69 -17.06
N ASP A 450 29.46 20.84 -17.85
CA ASP A 450 30.78 20.32 -17.49
C ASP A 450 31.81 21.45 -17.44
N PRO A 451 32.70 21.45 -16.43
CA PRO A 451 33.74 22.46 -16.30
C PRO A 451 34.73 22.41 -17.48
N PRO A 452 35.19 23.57 -18.00
CA PRO A 452 36.15 23.60 -19.10
C PRO A 452 37.52 23.11 -18.63
N THR A 453 38.33 22.57 -19.55
CA THR A 453 39.67 22.04 -19.27
C THR A 453 40.75 23.05 -19.66
N ILE A 454 41.63 23.40 -18.73
CA ILE A 454 42.79 24.27 -18.98
C ILE A 454 43.98 23.42 -19.45
N ILE A 455 44.29 23.52 -20.75
CA ILE A 455 45.30 22.71 -21.45
C ILE A 455 46.65 23.43 -21.47
N SER A 456 47.67 22.71 -21.02
CA SER A 456 49.08 23.09 -21.10
C SER A 456 49.94 21.88 -20.73
N ASP A 457 51.08 21.71 -21.42
CA ASP A 457 52.06 20.64 -21.21
C ASP A 457 52.96 20.87 -19.99
N ARG A 458 53.01 22.09 -19.46
CA ARG A 458 53.82 22.49 -18.31
C ARG A 458 53.12 23.49 -17.41
N SER A 459 53.47 23.48 -16.13
CA SER A 459 52.97 24.44 -15.12
C SER A 459 54.01 25.51 -14.76
N PHE A 460 55.25 25.35 -15.24
CA PHE A 460 56.35 26.28 -15.02
C PHE A 460 56.93 26.76 -16.35
N PHE A 461 57.36 28.01 -16.41
CA PHE A 461 57.96 28.61 -17.61
C PHE A 461 58.93 29.73 -17.25
N SER A 462 59.90 30.03 -18.12
CA SER A 462 60.91 31.09 -17.88
C SER A 462 60.78 32.30 -18.82
N ASP A 463 60.10 32.11 -19.95
CA ASP A 463 59.83 33.13 -20.95
C ASP A 463 58.35 33.54 -20.92
N SER A 464 57.53 32.84 -21.71
CA SER A 464 56.09 32.99 -21.84
C SER A 464 55.47 31.62 -22.07
N LEU A 465 54.30 31.38 -21.51
CA LEU A 465 53.58 30.12 -21.67
C LEU A 465 52.25 30.36 -22.37
N THR A 466 52.03 29.68 -23.48
CA THR A 466 50.70 29.65 -24.11
C THR A 466 49.87 28.53 -23.50
N ILE A 467 48.65 28.86 -23.10
CA ILE A 467 47.65 27.91 -22.61
C ILE A 467 46.40 27.99 -23.48
N ALA A 468 45.64 26.90 -23.53
CA ALA A 468 44.33 26.85 -24.17
C ALA A 468 43.28 26.42 -23.14
N ILE A 469 42.03 26.78 -23.38
CA ILE A 469 40.89 26.32 -22.59
C ILE A 469 39.90 25.66 -23.55
N GLU A 470 39.54 24.42 -23.29
CA GLU A 470 38.59 23.65 -24.10
C GLU A 470 37.35 23.30 -23.30
N SER A 471 36.19 23.34 -23.95
CA SER A 471 34.93 22.83 -23.41
C SER A 471 34.52 21.59 -24.19
N LEU A 472 33.96 20.60 -23.47
CA LEU A 472 33.46 19.36 -24.07
C LEU A 472 32.15 19.56 -24.84
N PHE A 473 31.48 20.71 -24.66
CA PHE A 473 30.15 20.96 -25.19
C PHE A 473 30.13 22.09 -26.22
N ASP A 474 29.68 21.76 -27.44
CA ASP A 474 29.56 22.74 -28.52
C ASP A 474 28.55 23.86 -28.20
N GLY A 475 28.90 25.07 -28.61
CA GLY A 475 28.10 26.28 -28.40
C GLY A 475 28.06 26.78 -26.96
N THR A 476 29.09 26.44 -26.16
CA THR A 476 29.34 27.04 -24.84
C THR A 476 30.30 28.23 -24.97
N GLU A 477 30.09 29.24 -24.14
CA GLU A 477 31.00 30.38 -23.98
C GLU A 477 31.85 30.15 -22.73
N ILE A 478 33.15 30.45 -22.80
CA ILE A 478 34.08 30.26 -21.67
C ILE A 478 34.47 31.64 -21.14
N TYR A 479 34.42 31.78 -19.81
CA TYR A 479 34.83 33.00 -19.10
C TYR A 479 35.92 32.67 -18.09
N TYR A 480 36.95 33.51 -18.00
CA TYR A 480 38.14 33.22 -17.19
C TYR A 480 38.73 34.46 -16.49
N THR A 481 39.56 34.19 -15.50
CA THR A 481 40.39 35.17 -14.77
C THR A 481 41.83 34.65 -14.69
N LEU A 482 42.80 35.55 -14.57
CA LEU A 482 44.25 35.21 -14.50
C LEU A 482 44.87 35.52 -13.12
N ASP A 483 44.13 36.23 -12.28
CA ASP A 483 44.56 36.70 -10.95
C ASP A 483 44.03 35.83 -9.81
N GLY A 484 43.25 34.79 -10.11
CA GLY A 484 42.64 33.89 -9.13
C GLY A 484 41.29 34.36 -8.56
N SER A 485 40.73 35.48 -9.04
CA SER A 485 39.36 35.89 -8.71
C SER A 485 38.32 34.92 -9.31
N GLU A 486 37.14 34.81 -8.71
CA GLU A 486 36.09 33.90 -9.21
C GLU A 486 35.53 34.42 -10.55
N PRO A 487 35.59 33.62 -11.63
CA PRO A 487 35.06 34.03 -12.93
C PRO A 487 33.53 34.01 -12.94
N THR A 488 32.95 34.98 -13.65
CA THR A 488 31.51 35.09 -13.92
C THR A 488 31.30 35.35 -15.41
N GLU A 489 30.06 35.37 -15.89
CA GLU A 489 29.74 35.80 -17.27
C GLU A 489 30.16 37.26 -17.59
N SER A 490 30.60 38.02 -16.58
CA SER A 490 31.17 39.37 -16.76
C SER A 490 32.71 39.39 -16.81
N SER A 491 33.37 38.25 -16.62
CA SER A 491 34.83 38.10 -16.68
C SER A 491 35.34 38.08 -18.13
N LEU A 492 36.66 37.89 -18.32
CA LEU A 492 37.24 37.85 -19.65
C LEU A 492 36.68 36.66 -20.43
N LYS A 493 36.14 36.94 -21.62
CA LYS A 493 35.65 35.90 -22.54
C LYS A 493 36.82 35.28 -23.28
N TYR A 494 36.88 33.96 -23.31
CA TYR A 494 37.89 33.20 -24.04
C TYR A 494 37.58 33.19 -25.54
N ASP A 495 38.53 33.64 -26.37
CA ASP A 495 38.41 33.71 -27.82
C ASP A 495 39.60 33.09 -28.59
N GLY A 496 40.55 32.46 -27.87
CA GLY A 496 41.73 31.83 -28.44
C GLY A 496 42.83 31.56 -27.42
N GLU A 497 44.04 31.25 -27.90
CA GLU A 497 45.19 30.98 -27.04
C GLU A 497 45.52 32.15 -26.09
N ILE A 498 45.77 31.83 -24.81
CA ILE A 498 46.17 32.81 -23.80
C ILE A 498 47.68 32.72 -23.59
N THR A 499 48.39 33.82 -23.79
CA THR A 499 49.82 33.92 -23.47
C THR A 499 50.03 34.48 -22.08
N LEU A 500 50.68 33.69 -21.21
CA LEU A 500 51.08 34.08 -19.87
C LEU A 500 52.53 34.56 -19.88
N GLU A 501 52.75 35.83 -19.53
CA GLU A 501 54.09 36.40 -19.37
C GLU A 501 54.55 36.47 -17.91
N THR A 502 53.65 36.23 -16.96
CA THR A 502 53.90 36.24 -15.51
C THR A 502 53.18 35.07 -14.85
N THR A 503 53.54 34.75 -13.60
CA THR A 503 52.76 33.83 -12.78
C THR A 503 51.28 34.21 -12.79
N ALA A 504 50.41 33.24 -13.03
CA ALA A 504 48.96 33.43 -13.16
C ALA A 504 48.21 32.29 -12.47
N ASN A 505 47.13 32.64 -11.77
CA ASN A 505 46.15 31.67 -11.28
C ASN A 505 44.94 31.72 -12.19
N VAL A 506 44.83 30.75 -13.09
CA VAL A 506 43.81 30.72 -14.13
C VAL A 506 42.59 29.99 -13.59
N LYS A 507 41.48 30.71 -13.50
CA LYS A 507 40.16 30.12 -13.20
C LYS A 507 39.23 30.29 -14.37
N ALA A 508 38.40 29.30 -14.67
CA ALA A 508 37.46 29.36 -15.80
C ALA A 508 36.12 28.66 -15.52
N ILE A 509 35.05 29.18 -16.12
CA ILE A 509 33.72 28.54 -16.22
C ILE A 509 33.27 28.45 -17.67
N ALA A 510 32.42 27.47 -17.96
CA ALA A 510 31.64 27.40 -19.18
C ALA A 510 30.20 27.85 -18.90
N ALA A 511 29.64 28.64 -19.80
CA ALA A 511 28.28 29.16 -19.72
C ALA A 511 27.54 28.95 -21.05
N LYS A 512 26.23 28.76 -20.97
CA LYS A 512 25.34 28.63 -22.13
C LYS A 512 23.95 29.13 -21.73
N LYS A 513 23.27 29.78 -22.67
CA LYS A 513 21.91 30.30 -22.45
C LYS A 513 20.98 29.16 -22.00
N GLU A 514 20.19 29.39 -20.94
CA GLU A 514 19.24 28.44 -20.33
C GLU A 514 19.89 27.26 -19.58
N TRP A 515 21.20 27.30 -19.34
CA TRP A 515 21.94 26.32 -18.54
C TRP A 515 22.58 27.01 -17.33
N GLU A 516 22.74 26.27 -16.25
CA GLU A 516 23.55 26.74 -15.13
C GLU A 516 25.03 26.70 -15.53
N PRO A 517 25.82 27.76 -15.22
CA PRO A 517 27.26 27.76 -15.46
C PRO A 517 27.94 26.56 -14.82
N SER A 518 29.05 26.12 -15.42
CA SER A 518 29.82 25.01 -14.87
C SER A 518 30.41 25.35 -13.50
N ASN A 519 30.85 24.32 -12.78
CA ASN A 519 31.79 24.52 -11.68
C ASN A 519 33.08 25.20 -12.19
N ILE A 520 33.82 25.84 -11.28
CA ILE A 520 35.08 26.52 -11.61
C ILE A 520 36.20 25.50 -11.78
N THR A 521 36.90 25.56 -12.92
CA THR A 521 38.22 24.93 -13.08
C THR A 521 39.31 25.90 -12.66
N GLU A 522 40.33 25.42 -11.95
CA GLU A 522 41.46 26.23 -11.50
C GLU A 522 42.79 25.55 -11.87
N ARG A 523 43.74 26.32 -12.42
CA ARG A 523 45.11 25.88 -12.66
C ARG A 523 46.10 27.04 -12.48
N THR A 524 47.15 26.81 -11.69
CA THR A 524 48.22 27.80 -11.46
C THR A 524 49.41 27.54 -12.38
N PHE A 525 49.89 28.60 -13.02
CA PHE A 525 51.10 28.62 -13.84
C PHE A 525 52.12 29.58 -13.26
N ILE A 526 53.38 29.16 -13.21
CA ILE A 526 54.40 29.85 -12.42
C ILE A 526 55.60 30.19 -13.28
N LYS A 527 55.93 31.48 -13.30
CA LYS A 527 57.16 31.95 -13.92
C LYS A 527 58.35 31.67 -13.00
N ASN A 528 59.40 31.07 -13.52
CA ASN A 528 60.67 30.83 -12.83
C ASN A 528 61.83 31.17 -13.77
N ASN A 529 62.49 32.29 -13.50
CA ASN A 529 63.52 32.84 -14.39
C ASN A 529 64.95 32.56 -13.95
N ILE A 530 65.16 31.89 -12.82
CA ILE A 530 66.48 31.73 -12.21
C ILE A 530 66.89 30.26 -12.21
N ALA A 531 67.93 29.94 -12.99
CA ALA A 531 68.50 28.59 -13.04
C ALA A 531 69.40 28.30 -11.83
N TYR A 532 69.35 27.07 -11.33
CA TYR A 532 70.16 26.59 -10.22
C TYR A 532 71.21 25.54 -10.63
N ALA A 533 72.29 25.47 -9.86
CA ALA A 533 73.38 24.50 -9.99
C ALA A 533 73.16 23.28 -9.07
N ASP A 534 72.91 23.54 -7.79
CA ASP A 534 72.67 22.49 -6.79
C ASP A 534 71.82 22.99 -5.61
N VAL A 535 71.31 22.07 -4.80
CA VAL A 535 70.58 22.37 -3.57
C VAL A 535 71.11 21.50 -2.43
N ASP A 536 71.75 22.13 -1.45
CA ASP A 536 72.22 21.48 -0.24
C ASP A 536 71.12 21.53 0.85
N LEU A 537 70.71 20.36 1.32
CA LEU A 537 69.75 20.23 2.41
C LEU A 537 70.50 20.18 3.74
N LEU A 538 70.53 21.32 4.45
CA LEU A 538 71.10 21.42 5.80
C LEU A 538 70.29 20.64 6.83
N THR A 539 69.04 20.33 6.54
CA THR A 539 68.20 19.44 7.35
C THR A 539 67.88 18.18 6.56
N VAL A 540 68.13 17.01 7.17
CA VAL A 540 67.84 15.72 6.57
C VAL A 540 66.31 15.47 6.58
N PRO A 541 65.67 15.24 5.42
CA PRO A 541 64.26 14.90 5.33
C PRO A 541 63.98 13.51 5.92
N ASN A 542 62.71 13.20 6.18
CA ASN A 542 62.34 11.85 6.59
C ASN A 542 62.62 10.84 5.45
N GLU A 543 63.12 9.65 5.79
CA GLU A 543 63.51 8.62 4.80
C GLU A 543 62.39 8.24 3.83
N LYS A 544 61.14 8.26 4.30
CA LYS A 544 59.95 7.94 3.50
C LYS A 544 59.59 9.06 2.52
N TYR A 545 59.89 10.30 2.87
CA TYR A 545 59.46 11.51 2.14
C TYR A 545 60.68 12.39 1.78
N GLN A 546 61.69 11.77 1.16
CA GLN A 546 62.94 12.44 0.79
C GLN A 546 62.97 12.94 -0.67
N GLY A 547 61.90 12.71 -1.44
CA GLY A 547 61.80 13.06 -2.85
C GLY A 547 63.05 12.71 -3.66
N LYS A 548 63.51 13.64 -4.50
CA LYS A 548 64.83 13.61 -5.17
C LYS A 548 65.90 14.38 -4.39
N LYS A 549 65.80 14.39 -3.06
CA LYS A 549 66.62 15.20 -2.13
C LYS A 549 66.50 16.69 -2.47
N GLY A 550 67.56 17.47 -2.36
CA GLY A 550 67.54 18.91 -2.59
C GLY A 550 66.97 19.32 -3.96
N LYS A 551 67.15 18.49 -5.00
CA LYS A 551 66.62 18.76 -6.34
C LYS A 551 65.11 18.93 -6.38
N THR A 552 64.38 18.27 -5.46
CA THR A 552 62.92 18.38 -5.36
C THR A 552 62.49 19.84 -5.29
N LEU A 553 63.18 20.65 -4.48
CA LEU A 553 62.84 22.07 -4.28
C LEU A 553 63.00 22.94 -5.53
N MET A 554 63.56 22.45 -6.63
CA MET A 554 63.84 23.26 -7.81
C MET A 554 63.59 22.48 -9.12
N ASP A 555 62.89 21.33 -9.09
CA ASP A 555 62.71 20.48 -10.28
C ASP A 555 61.52 20.87 -11.16
N GLN A 556 60.85 21.99 -10.84
CA GLN A 556 59.71 22.53 -11.58
C GLN A 556 58.55 21.53 -11.65
N LYS A 557 58.33 20.79 -10.56
CA LYS A 557 57.22 19.85 -10.40
C LYS A 557 56.53 20.07 -9.07
N ARG A 558 55.24 20.36 -9.15
CA ARG A 558 54.37 20.36 -7.97
C ARG A 558 54.14 18.94 -7.49
N GLY A 559 54.09 18.78 -6.18
CA GLY A 559 53.50 17.61 -5.58
C GLY A 559 51.98 17.61 -5.78
N SER A 560 51.38 16.43 -5.71
CA SER A 560 49.94 16.24 -5.71
C SER A 560 49.38 16.23 -4.29
N THR A 561 48.06 16.27 -4.14
CA THR A 561 47.38 16.04 -2.85
C THR A 561 47.68 14.65 -2.28
N ASN A 562 48.09 13.70 -3.13
CA ASN A 562 48.65 12.43 -2.71
C ASN A 562 50.13 12.58 -2.34
N PHE A 563 50.40 12.91 -1.08
CA PHE A 563 51.74 13.25 -0.58
C PHE A 563 52.77 12.10 -0.54
N VAL A 564 52.41 10.90 -1.02
CA VAL A 564 53.33 9.78 -1.25
C VAL A 564 53.80 9.67 -2.71
N ASP A 565 53.48 10.63 -3.57
CA ASP A 565 53.84 10.63 -5.00
C ASP A 565 55.34 10.80 -5.31
N GLY A 566 56.17 11.04 -4.29
CA GLY A 566 57.61 11.19 -4.42
C GLY A 566 58.07 12.60 -4.85
N ASN A 567 57.16 13.57 -4.93
CA ASN A 567 57.47 14.96 -5.30
C ASN A 567 57.55 15.90 -4.07
N TRP A 568 57.57 15.36 -2.85
CA TRP A 568 57.60 16.13 -1.61
C TRP A 568 58.86 15.86 -0.78
N LEU A 569 59.33 16.90 -0.10
CA LEU A 569 60.24 16.79 1.05
C LEU A 569 59.46 16.94 2.35
N GLY A 570 59.38 15.85 3.13
CA GLY A 570 58.66 15.79 4.40
C GLY A 570 59.59 15.87 5.61
N PHE A 571 59.23 16.73 6.57
CA PHE A 571 59.96 16.91 7.82
C PHE A 571 59.03 16.82 9.03
N GLU A 572 59.24 15.82 9.88
CA GLU A 572 58.46 15.59 11.10
C GLU A 572 59.14 16.25 12.31
N GLY A 573 58.43 17.18 12.97
CA GLY A 573 58.93 17.86 14.17
C GLY A 573 60.24 18.62 13.96
N LYS A 574 60.51 19.04 12.71
CA LYS A 574 61.76 19.69 12.30
C LYS A 574 61.46 20.85 11.34
N HIS A 575 62.27 21.89 11.42
CA HIS A 575 62.30 22.95 10.41
C HIS A 575 63.06 22.47 9.16
N LEU A 576 62.77 23.06 7.99
CA LEU A 576 63.57 22.85 6.78
C LEU A 576 64.58 23.98 6.63
N ASN A 577 65.86 23.63 6.52
CA ASN A 577 66.91 24.56 6.12
C ASN A 577 67.62 24.02 4.88
N ALA A 578 67.76 24.86 3.87
CA ALA A 578 68.39 24.51 2.59
C ALA A 578 69.19 25.68 2.04
N VAL A 579 70.21 25.39 1.23
CA VAL A 579 70.98 26.37 0.46
C VAL A 579 70.88 26.01 -1.02
N VAL A 580 70.29 26.90 -1.81
CA VAL A 580 70.23 26.79 -3.27
C VAL A 580 71.43 27.54 -3.85
N GLU A 581 72.27 26.85 -4.61
CA GLU A 581 73.32 27.46 -5.42
C GLU A 581 72.74 27.78 -6.81
N LEU A 582 72.82 29.03 -7.24
CA LEU A 582 72.38 29.46 -8.57
C LEU A 582 73.45 29.10 -9.61
N LYS A 583 73.07 28.88 -10.88
CA LYS A 583 74.08 28.65 -11.95
C LYS A 583 75.00 29.85 -12.12
N GLU A 584 74.43 31.04 -12.06
CA GLU A 584 75.12 32.33 -12.20
C GLU A 584 74.57 33.30 -11.16
N GLN A 585 75.33 34.38 -10.90
CA GLN A 585 74.87 35.43 -10.00
C GLN A 585 73.67 36.15 -10.61
N ASN A 586 72.52 36.08 -9.95
CA ASN A 586 71.26 36.66 -10.44
C ASN A 586 70.62 37.58 -9.40
N ALA A 587 69.82 38.53 -9.89
CA ALA A 587 69.02 39.39 -9.04
C ALA A 587 67.80 38.59 -8.61
N ILE A 588 67.53 38.54 -7.31
CA ILE A 588 66.33 37.92 -6.76
C ILE A 588 65.49 39.01 -6.14
N SER A 589 64.23 39.08 -6.56
CA SER A 589 63.22 40.03 -6.14
C SER A 589 61.99 39.34 -5.54
N LYS A 590 61.79 38.05 -5.78
CA LYS A 590 60.71 37.26 -5.20
C LYS A 590 61.14 35.83 -4.92
N VAL A 591 60.69 35.30 -3.78
CA VAL A 591 60.85 33.90 -3.40
C VAL A 591 59.48 33.33 -3.05
N SER A 592 59.12 32.22 -3.69
CA SER A 592 57.89 31.49 -3.40
C SER A 592 58.20 30.08 -2.94
N ILE A 593 57.52 29.59 -1.90
CA ILE A 593 57.62 28.19 -1.45
C ILE A 593 56.28 27.49 -1.63
N GLY A 594 56.30 26.31 -2.23
CA GLY A 594 55.15 25.44 -2.39
C GLY A 594 55.02 24.52 -1.18
N ALA A 595 53.82 24.45 -0.60
CA ALA A 595 53.56 23.62 0.57
C ALA A 595 52.19 22.95 0.51
N LEU A 596 52.09 21.84 1.23
CA LEU A 596 50.86 21.09 1.46
C LEU A 596 50.31 21.36 2.86
N SER A 597 49.00 21.52 2.97
CA SER A 597 48.25 21.30 4.20
C SER A 597 47.35 20.07 4.03
N ALA A 598 47.42 19.17 5.00
CA ALA A 598 46.53 18.03 5.15
C ALA A 598 46.38 17.72 6.64
N PRO A 599 45.53 18.47 7.37
CA PRO A 599 45.51 18.44 8.84
C PRO A 599 45.19 17.05 9.39
N ALA A 600 44.32 16.27 8.75
CA ALA A 600 44.01 14.90 9.14
C ALA A 600 45.23 13.95 9.13
N SER A 601 46.26 14.28 8.33
CA SER A 601 47.54 13.55 8.26
C SER A 601 48.66 14.24 9.05
N TRP A 602 48.31 15.22 9.88
CA TRP A 602 49.23 15.98 10.74
C TRP A 602 50.22 16.84 9.95
N ILE A 603 49.89 17.14 8.68
CA ILE A 603 50.67 17.97 7.77
C ILE A 603 50.06 19.38 7.79
N PHE A 604 50.87 20.37 8.13
CA PHE A 604 50.44 21.76 8.24
C PHE A 604 51.33 22.65 7.39
N TYR A 605 50.83 23.84 7.07
CA TYR A 605 51.67 24.86 6.47
C TYR A 605 52.82 25.28 7.40
N PRO A 606 53.96 25.73 6.84
CA PRO A 606 54.99 26.38 7.62
C PRO A 606 54.44 27.65 8.30
N THR A 607 54.94 27.97 9.49
CA THR A 607 54.51 29.17 10.25
C THR A 607 55.20 30.44 9.79
N SER A 608 56.44 30.31 9.29
CA SER A 608 57.20 31.39 8.67
C SER A 608 58.31 30.84 7.78
N PHE A 609 58.85 31.67 6.89
CA PHE A 609 60.14 31.40 6.26
C PHE A 609 60.98 32.65 6.14
N VAL A 610 62.30 32.46 6.20
CA VAL A 610 63.31 33.51 6.10
C VAL A 610 64.21 33.21 4.90
N VAL A 611 64.47 34.24 4.11
CA VAL A 611 65.36 34.20 2.95
C VAL A 611 66.62 34.98 3.28
N SER A 612 67.77 34.34 3.14
CA SER A 612 69.08 34.98 3.24
C SER A 612 69.90 34.70 1.99
N VAL A 613 70.73 35.65 1.57
CA VAL A 613 71.54 35.52 0.35
C VAL A 613 73.03 35.65 0.64
N SER A 614 73.85 35.03 -0.22
CA SER A 614 75.31 35.14 -0.20
C SER A 614 75.89 35.10 -1.62
N ASN A 615 77.07 35.67 -1.79
CA ASN A 615 77.88 35.53 -3.01
C ASN A 615 79.07 34.58 -2.83
N ASP A 616 79.46 34.27 -1.59
CA ASP A 616 80.62 33.43 -1.25
C ASP A 616 80.24 32.05 -0.66
N GLY A 617 78.95 31.83 -0.40
CA GLY A 617 78.42 30.57 0.14
C GLY A 617 78.63 30.37 1.64
N THR A 618 79.24 31.34 2.34
CA THR A 618 79.59 31.27 3.77
C THR A 618 78.94 32.38 4.59
N ASN A 619 78.97 33.62 4.10
CA ASN A 619 78.40 34.78 4.77
C ASN A 619 77.01 35.07 4.20
N PHE A 620 75.97 34.73 4.95
CA PHE A 620 74.58 34.94 4.55
C PHE A 620 73.99 36.17 5.23
N LYS A 621 73.32 37.02 4.44
CA LYS A 621 72.58 38.19 4.91
C LYS A 621 71.08 37.97 4.68
N GLU A 622 70.27 38.17 5.71
CA GLU A 622 68.81 38.15 5.60
C GLU A 622 68.31 39.28 4.69
N VAL A 623 67.43 38.94 3.75
CA VAL A 623 66.84 39.88 2.77
C VAL A 623 65.32 39.97 2.88
N GLY A 624 64.68 39.03 3.57
CA GLY A 624 63.25 39.07 3.83
C GLY A 624 62.75 37.92 4.69
N ARG A 625 61.57 38.13 5.26
CA ARG A 625 60.84 37.17 6.08
C ARG A 625 59.36 37.24 5.77
N LYS A 626 58.72 36.08 5.68
CA LYS A 626 57.27 35.93 5.61
C LYS A 626 56.77 35.20 6.84
N ASP A 627 55.88 35.82 7.60
CA ASP A 627 55.14 35.17 8.68
C ASP A 627 53.74 34.79 8.17
N MET A 628 53.42 33.50 8.25
CA MET A 628 52.13 32.92 7.84
C MET A 628 51.23 32.64 9.05
N GLY A 629 51.82 32.56 10.24
CA GLY A 629 51.10 32.24 11.48
C GLY A 629 50.77 30.76 11.60
N GLU A 630 50.02 30.41 12.63
CA GLU A 630 49.49 29.07 12.78
C GLU A 630 48.24 28.89 11.92
N GLU A 631 48.12 27.70 11.35
CA GLU A 631 46.97 27.35 10.52
C GLU A 631 45.69 27.30 11.36
N LYS A 632 44.60 27.84 10.83
CA LYS A 632 43.27 27.80 11.48
C LYS A 632 42.64 26.40 11.30
N PRO A 633 41.72 25.99 12.20
CA PRO A 633 41.03 24.71 12.08
C PRO A 633 40.42 24.51 10.69
N ASN A 634 40.84 23.44 10.01
CA ASN A 634 40.28 23.03 8.72
C ASN A 634 40.51 21.53 8.50
N ALA A 635 39.75 20.94 7.57
CA ALA A 635 39.84 19.52 7.21
C ALA A 635 40.21 19.29 5.74
N GLU A 636 40.51 20.37 5.01
CA GLU A 636 40.72 20.33 3.56
C GLU A 636 42.20 20.03 3.25
N VAL A 637 42.44 19.28 2.18
CA VAL A 637 43.79 19.08 1.65
C VAL A 637 44.06 20.17 0.61
N LYS A 638 45.05 21.02 0.88
CA LYS A 638 45.31 22.21 0.06
C LYS A 638 46.78 22.32 -0.32
N LEU A 639 47.02 22.65 -1.59
CA LEU A 639 48.34 23.04 -2.09
C LEU A 639 48.40 24.56 -2.23
N THR A 640 49.40 25.19 -1.64
CA THR A 640 49.52 26.66 -1.67
C THR A 640 50.96 27.07 -1.94
N PHE A 641 51.13 28.15 -2.71
CA PHE A 641 52.39 28.89 -2.75
C PHE A 641 52.36 30.05 -1.79
N PHE A 642 53.44 30.22 -1.05
CA PHE A 642 53.65 31.35 -0.16
C PHE A 642 54.71 32.28 -0.74
N ASP A 643 54.26 33.46 -1.14
CA ASP A 643 55.07 34.47 -1.81
C ASP A 643 55.68 35.46 -0.80
N LEU A 644 56.96 35.76 -1.03
CA LEU A 644 57.73 36.80 -0.37
C LEU A 644 58.44 37.67 -1.42
N ASP A 645 57.97 38.91 -1.56
CA ASP A 645 58.68 39.94 -2.30
C ASP A 645 59.84 40.49 -1.45
N ILE A 646 61.00 40.64 -2.06
CA ILE A 646 62.21 41.17 -1.44
C ILE A 646 62.80 42.29 -2.31
N PRO A 647 63.56 43.23 -1.73
CA PRO A 647 64.35 44.15 -2.53
C PRO A 647 65.28 43.39 -3.47
N ALA A 648 65.28 43.75 -4.75
CA ALA A 648 66.10 43.09 -5.77
C ALA A 648 67.57 43.03 -5.33
N THR A 649 68.08 41.82 -5.08
CA THR A 649 69.40 41.60 -4.49
C THR A 649 70.19 40.59 -5.31
N GLN A 650 71.41 40.94 -5.70
CA GLN A 650 72.34 40.03 -6.40
C GLN A 650 72.84 38.93 -5.46
N ALA A 651 72.65 37.68 -5.86
CA ALA A 651 73.05 36.50 -5.08
C ALA A 651 73.59 35.38 -5.97
N LYS A 652 74.51 34.56 -5.43
CA LYS A 652 74.91 33.26 -6.00
C LYS A 652 74.37 32.10 -5.16
N TYR A 653 74.12 32.32 -3.88
CA TYR A 653 73.56 31.34 -2.94
C TYR A 653 72.35 31.92 -2.22
N VAL A 654 71.30 31.11 -2.09
CA VAL A 654 70.06 31.45 -1.39
C VAL A 654 69.82 30.46 -0.28
N LYS A 655 69.87 30.92 0.96
CA LYS A 655 69.55 30.12 2.14
C LYS A 655 68.09 30.33 2.54
N LEU A 656 67.38 29.23 2.65
CA LEU A 656 65.98 29.16 3.06
C LEU A 656 65.92 28.56 4.47
N SER A 657 65.23 29.25 5.37
CA SER A 657 64.92 28.77 6.71
C SER A 657 63.41 28.74 6.91
N ILE A 658 62.80 27.59 6.66
CA ILE A 658 61.35 27.36 6.69
C ILE A 658 60.97 26.74 8.03
N LYS A 659 60.10 27.43 8.78
CA LYS A 659 59.71 27.07 10.14
C LYS A 659 58.46 26.19 10.13
N SER A 660 58.64 24.93 10.53
CA SER A 660 57.54 24.06 10.97
C SER A 660 56.89 24.56 12.26
N PRO A 661 55.58 24.31 12.47
CA PRO A 661 54.94 24.45 13.78
C PRO A 661 55.53 23.50 14.84
N LEU A 662 56.31 22.50 14.43
CA LEU A 662 56.97 21.44 15.23
C LEU A 662 55.99 20.49 15.93
N LYS A 663 54.85 20.99 16.36
CA LYS A 663 53.80 20.25 17.04
C LYS A 663 52.44 20.53 16.42
N ASN A 664 51.55 19.56 16.56
CA ASN A 664 50.15 19.68 16.20
C ASN A 664 49.47 20.76 17.08
N PRO A 665 48.66 21.65 16.49
CA PRO A 665 47.97 22.71 17.23
C PRO A 665 46.88 22.18 18.17
N ASP A 666 46.43 23.00 19.11
CA ASP A 666 45.49 22.61 20.17
C ASP A 666 44.14 22.11 19.65
N TRP A 667 43.72 22.56 18.46
CA TRP A 667 42.47 22.18 17.82
C TRP A 667 42.55 20.85 17.07
N HIS A 668 43.75 20.29 16.87
CA HIS A 668 43.94 19.04 16.15
C HIS A 668 43.49 17.84 17.01
N THR A 669 43.19 16.70 16.38
CA THR A 669 42.74 15.49 17.09
C THR A 669 43.82 14.85 17.98
N ASP A 670 45.08 15.20 17.73
CA ASP A 670 46.24 14.82 18.56
C ASP A 670 47.10 16.06 18.90
N PRO A 671 46.69 16.91 19.87
CA PRO A 671 47.43 18.12 20.25
C PRO A 671 48.82 17.83 20.80
N GLY A 672 49.82 18.61 20.41
CA GLY A 672 51.18 18.50 20.95
C GLY A 672 52.03 17.36 20.37
N GLY A 673 51.42 16.44 19.61
CA GLY A 673 52.13 15.45 18.77
C GLY A 673 53.03 16.11 17.73
N LYS A 674 53.99 15.39 17.14
CA LYS A 674 54.89 15.99 16.14
C LYS A 674 54.16 16.27 14.83
N SER A 675 54.25 17.51 14.36
CA SER A 675 53.67 17.91 13.07
C SER A 675 54.63 17.68 11.91
N TRP A 676 54.07 17.50 10.72
CA TRP A 676 54.81 17.50 9.47
C TRP A 676 54.76 18.85 8.77
N ILE A 677 55.85 19.21 8.08
CA ILE A 677 55.81 20.13 6.94
C ILE A 677 56.24 19.40 5.67
N PHE A 678 55.54 19.68 4.58
CA PHE A 678 55.78 19.12 3.26
C PHE A 678 56.00 20.27 2.28
N ILE A 679 57.19 20.31 1.67
CA ILE A 679 57.58 21.33 0.68
C ILE A 679 57.94 20.62 -0.63
N ASP A 680 57.32 21.03 -1.72
CA ASP A 680 57.55 20.47 -3.06
C ASP A 680 58.50 21.35 -3.87
N GLU A 681 58.26 22.66 -3.94
CA GLU A 681 58.96 23.55 -4.86
C GLU A 681 59.38 24.88 -4.21
N VAL A 682 60.48 25.46 -4.67
CA VAL A 682 60.93 26.83 -4.43
C VAL A 682 61.11 27.52 -5.75
N VAL A 683 60.54 28.70 -5.87
CA VAL A 683 60.60 29.52 -7.09
C VAL A 683 61.30 30.82 -6.78
N LEU A 684 62.27 31.18 -7.61
CA LEU A 684 63.09 32.38 -7.48
C LEU A 684 62.90 33.25 -8.73
N ASN A 685 62.55 34.52 -8.55
CA ASN A 685 62.36 35.49 -9.65
C ASN A 685 63.03 36.82 -9.36
#